data_AF-A0A1Z8MC69-F1
#
_entry.id   AF-A0A1Z8MC69-F1
#
_cell.length_a   1.000
_cell.length_b   1.000
_cell.length_c   1.000
_cell.angle_alpha   90.00
_cell.angle_beta   90.00
_cell.angle_gamma   90.00
#
_symmetry.space_group_name_H-M   'P 1'
#
loop_
_entity.id
_entity.type
_entity.pdbx_description
1 polymer ?
#
loop_
_entity_poly.entity_id
_entity_poly.type
_entity_poly.pdbx_seq_one_letter_code
_entity_poly.pdbx_strand_id
1 'polypeptide(L)'
;MNQSAQLKRKLIYIAIILACIIPLYLLGRPTGGGDDAGGQLAQMRNAYEFSEANLGEISPASSTMKLATVGMRGVAATLLWQKAHEYKVKHEWDRLRAALNNISLLQPRYDKVWEHQAHNLAYNVSVQFDDYRQRYEMVREGTEYLERGVRLNRKAPRLIWYTGWFYGHKIGTSDEKKEFRVLFADDTEQHTRLANQGLPIFDARAEGPNNKPDNWLVSNLWLEKGAAMVDAGVKLRRITAINFFETGPKAIFKFAEAIEKEGTYNEKTQDAWVRAADGWAEFGRRSLPTTSNITVRLGALEDRLEEHGRVFDRFKVLCGPLYTEREKELVGTLTGTYLDVYQKDPKDRSKAEQRLMPEIKRLIRPDVKLLLAELPADKRLKGIELIDNMIQLEDRIRRIEGYREQINYSYWESLAMAEQEERTIEARRLIYEAKKFADNAQLKESLEKYEEAFELWAEIFDDYPILTIDDSADDLYESVRQYMIALDSNDLPEGFPLETFVELMAEESYARVEMYEEVRETQKEKAAQRRRELEEEERKRDAADAEQAKADAEKAAEMKAAEGNQDTSRDAAAEKAEAEDKPADAQATEDKDNAAEKADEEPVAEGDKISEGQAVKEEAAAEKQGANEAGSDETPEQPTSDGNPAGEAAAENQPPPPAESN
;
A
#
# COMPACT_ATOMS: atom_id res chain seq x y z
N MET A 1 47.19 6.60 68.80
CA MET A 1 46.40 6.14 67.63
C MET A 1 47.17 5.01 66.95
N ASN A 2 46.58 3.81 66.87
CA ASN A 2 47.29 2.59 66.50
C ASN A 2 47.52 2.53 64.97
N GLN A 3 48.72 2.90 64.50
CA GLN A 3 49.05 2.98 63.07
C GLN A 3 48.81 1.65 62.32
N SER A 4 48.94 0.53 63.03
CA SER A 4 48.65 -0.82 62.51
C SER A 4 47.18 -1.03 62.16
N ALA A 5 46.25 -0.44 62.92
CA ALA A 5 44.82 -0.55 62.67
C ALA A 5 44.39 0.28 61.44
N GLN A 6 45.03 1.45 61.24
CA GLN A 6 44.79 2.29 60.07
C GLN A 6 45.31 1.64 58.78
N LEU A 7 46.48 1.01 58.83
CA LEU A 7 47.05 0.28 57.70
C LEU A 7 46.19 -0.95 57.33
N LYS A 8 45.70 -1.71 58.32
CA LYS A 8 44.75 -2.81 58.10
C LYS A 8 43.47 -2.34 57.41
N ARG A 9 42.86 -1.23 57.85
CA ARG A 9 41.64 -0.68 57.22
C ARG A 9 41.88 -0.24 55.76
N LYS A 10 43.01 0.40 55.47
CA LYS A 10 43.39 0.78 54.09
C LYS A 10 43.56 -0.45 53.20
N LEU A 11 44.23 -1.50 53.68
CA LEU A 11 44.38 -2.76 52.93
C LEU A 11 43.03 -3.45 52.69
N ILE A 12 42.13 -3.44 53.68
CA ILE A 12 40.77 -3.97 53.52
C ILE A 12 40.00 -3.15 52.47
N TYR A 13 40.06 -1.81 52.50
CA TYR A 13 39.40 -0.99 51.49
C TYR A 13 39.97 -1.22 50.08
N ILE A 14 41.29 -1.35 49.94
CA ILE A 14 41.91 -1.69 48.65
C ILE A 14 41.45 -3.07 48.17
N ALA A 15 41.37 -4.06 49.05
CA ALA A 15 40.89 -5.39 48.71
C ALA A 15 39.41 -5.37 48.27
N ILE A 16 38.56 -4.60 48.96
CA ILE A 16 37.14 -4.41 48.59
C ILE A 16 37.04 -3.69 47.23
N ILE A 17 37.81 -2.61 47.03
CA ILE A 17 37.84 -1.86 45.77
C ILE A 17 38.28 -2.78 44.62
N LEU A 18 39.34 -3.57 44.80
CA LEU A 18 39.78 -4.54 43.80
C LEU A 18 38.73 -5.64 43.55
N ALA A 19 38.09 -6.13 44.61
CA ALA A 19 37.00 -7.10 44.51
C ALA A 19 35.78 -6.55 43.76
N CYS A 20 35.54 -5.23 43.81
CA CYS A 20 34.49 -4.57 43.01
C CYS A 20 34.95 -4.24 41.58
N ILE A 21 36.19 -3.79 41.39
CA ILE A 21 36.72 -3.37 40.08
C ILE A 21 36.91 -4.57 39.14
N ILE A 22 37.38 -5.71 39.63
CA ILE A 22 37.68 -6.87 38.78
C ILE A 22 36.41 -7.38 38.06
N PRO A 23 35.27 -7.63 38.74
CA PRO A 23 34.02 -7.98 38.05
C PRO A 23 33.51 -6.89 37.12
N LEU A 24 33.58 -5.61 37.52
CA LEU A 24 33.17 -4.48 36.67
C LEU A 24 34.01 -4.38 35.41
N TYR A 25 35.31 -4.66 35.48
CA TYR A 25 36.21 -4.68 34.34
C TYR A 25 35.91 -5.86 33.40
N LEU A 26 35.69 -7.06 33.95
CA LEU A 26 35.34 -8.24 33.15
C LEU A 26 33.97 -8.12 32.46
N LEU A 27 32.99 -7.49 33.12
CA LEU A 27 31.70 -7.19 32.52
C LEU A 27 31.79 -6.07 31.48
N GLY A 28 32.44 -4.96 31.83
CA GLY A 28 32.30 -3.66 31.18
C GLY A 28 33.43 -3.23 30.27
N ARG A 29 34.52 -3.99 30.12
CA ARG A 29 35.61 -3.61 29.19
C ARG A 29 35.07 -3.51 27.75
N PRO A 30 35.32 -2.41 27.03
CA PRO A 30 34.92 -2.29 25.64
C PRO A 30 35.70 -3.26 24.77
N THR A 31 35.19 -3.53 23.57
CA THR A 31 35.95 -4.21 22.51
C THR A 31 37.13 -3.33 22.08
N GLY A 32 38.35 -3.84 22.20
CA GLY A 32 39.54 -3.25 21.59
C GLY A 32 39.66 -3.62 20.11
N GLY A 33 40.45 -2.87 19.33
CA GLY A 33 40.73 -3.25 17.94
C GLY A 33 41.53 -4.57 17.86
N GLY A 34 41.25 -5.40 16.85
CA GLY A 34 41.83 -6.75 16.68
C GLY A 34 40.87 -7.87 17.10
N ASP A 35 41.42 -9.03 17.50
CA ASP A 35 40.67 -10.22 17.98
C ASP A 35 40.12 -10.08 19.43
N ASP A 36 40.13 -8.88 20.01
CA ASP A 36 39.65 -8.66 21.38
C ASP A 36 38.12 -8.53 21.41
N ALA A 37 37.45 -9.63 21.76
CA ALA A 37 36.00 -9.70 21.91
C ALA A 37 35.44 -8.79 23.02
N GLY A 38 36.26 -8.13 23.85
CA GLY A 38 35.82 -7.25 24.93
C GLY A 38 35.25 -8.03 26.13
N GLY A 39 34.55 -7.34 27.03
CA GLY A 39 33.91 -7.93 28.23
C GLY A 39 32.62 -8.67 27.92
N GLN A 40 32.04 -9.35 28.90
CA GLN A 40 30.80 -10.13 28.70
C GLN A 40 29.66 -9.28 28.11
N LEU A 41 29.49 -8.03 28.55
CA LEU A 41 28.44 -7.16 28.01
C LEU A 41 28.72 -6.77 26.55
N ALA A 42 29.98 -6.56 26.17
CA ALA A 42 30.32 -6.22 24.80
C ALA A 42 30.11 -7.43 23.85
N GLN A 43 30.45 -8.62 24.31
CA GLN A 43 30.19 -9.88 23.60
C GLN A 43 28.69 -10.14 23.45
N MET A 44 27.91 -10.01 24.53
CA MET A 44 26.45 -10.14 24.48
C MET A 44 25.82 -9.09 23.56
N ARG A 45 26.29 -7.84 23.62
CA ARG A 45 25.82 -6.77 22.73
C ARG A 45 26.06 -7.08 21.25
N ASN A 46 27.18 -7.72 20.92
CA ASN A 46 27.46 -8.14 19.56
C ASN A 46 26.65 -9.39 19.17
N ALA A 47 26.58 -10.39 20.05
CA ALA A 47 25.87 -11.65 19.82
C ALA A 47 24.35 -11.45 19.63
N TYR A 48 23.75 -10.53 20.38
CA TYR A 48 22.34 -10.16 20.23
C TYR A 48 22.12 -8.97 19.27
N GLU A 49 23.17 -8.54 18.56
CA GLU A 49 23.12 -7.43 17.61
C GLU A 49 22.55 -6.10 18.18
N PHE A 50 22.72 -5.88 19.49
CA PHE A 50 22.35 -4.65 20.19
C PHE A 50 23.45 -3.58 20.13
N SER A 51 24.51 -3.80 19.35
CA SER A 51 25.57 -2.82 19.17
C SER A 51 25.04 -1.65 18.33
N GLU A 52 25.47 -0.43 18.67
CA GLU A 52 25.04 0.77 17.94
C GLU A 52 25.43 0.71 16.45
N ALA A 53 26.53 0.02 16.14
CA ALA A 53 26.99 -0.26 14.78
C ALA A 53 26.04 -1.17 13.99
N ASN A 54 25.40 -2.13 14.65
CA ASN A 54 24.49 -3.09 14.01
C ASN A 54 23.07 -2.52 13.82
N LEU A 55 22.74 -1.41 14.47
CA LEU A 55 21.40 -0.80 14.42
C LEU A 55 21.27 0.28 13.33
N GLY A 56 22.38 0.76 12.77
CA GLY A 56 22.40 1.82 11.74
C GLY A 56 23.66 2.66 11.81
N GLU A 57 23.68 3.74 11.03
CA GLU A 57 24.80 4.68 11.06
C GLU A 57 25.01 5.26 12.46
N ILE A 58 26.28 5.39 12.87
CA ILE A 58 26.64 6.04 14.13
C ILE A 58 26.89 7.51 13.81
N SER A 59 26.08 8.41 14.37
CA SER A 59 26.29 9.85 14.24
C SER A 59 27.24 10.34 15.34
N PRO A 60 28.45 10.83 15.02
CA PRO A 60 29.38 11.36 16.02
C PRO A 60 28.78 12.53 16.80
N ALA A 61 27.93 13.33 16.15
CA ALA A 61 27.21 14.42 16.80
C ALA A 61 26.20 13.91 17.83
N SER A 62 25.47 12.83 17.51
CA SER A 62 24.55 12.19 18.47
C SER A 62 25.29 11.59 19.66
N SER A 63 26.39 10.87 19.42
CA SER A 63 27.23 10.32 20.49
C SER A 63 27.79 11.42 21.39
N THR A 64 28.20 12.55 20.81
CA THR A 64 28.67 13.74 21.53
C THR A 64 27.56 14.37 22.37
N MET A 65 26.36 14.55 21.82
CA MET A 65 25.21 15.08 22.57
C MET A 65 24.79 14.17 23.73
N LYS A 66 24.84 12.86 23.52
CA LYS A 66 24.59 11.87 24.58
C LYS A 66 25.60 11.99 25.72
N LEU A 67 26.88 12.23 25.41
CA LEU A 67 27.92 12.46 26.41
C LEU A 67 27.74 13.81 27.11
N ALA A 68 27.48 14.87 26.33
CA ALA A 68 27.33 16.24 26.83
C ALA A 68 26.13 16.39 27.78
N THR A 69 25.08 15.59 27.60
CA THR A 69 23.91 15.59 28.49
C THR A 69 24.12 14.82 29.79
N VAL A 70 25.25 14.11 29.97
CA VAL A 70 25.62 13.36 31.20
C VAL A 70 24.47 12.49 31.73
N GLY A 71 23.75 11.82 30.82
CA GLY A 71 22.61 10.97 31.16
C GLY A 71 21.25 11.69 31.26
N MET A 72 21.19 13.02 31.25
CA MET A 72 19.96 13.82 31.27
C MET A 72 19.35 14.03 29.87
N ARG A 73 19.61 13.12 28.92
CA ARG A 73 19.14 13.23 27.53
C ARG A 73 17.62 13.43 27.43
N GLY A 74 16.85 12.79 28.31
CA GLY A 74 15.38 12.87 28.31
C GLY A 74 14.90 14.27 28.65
N VAL A 75 15.46 14.88 29.70
CA VAL A 75 15.14 16.26 30.10
C VAL A 75 15.54 17.26 29.02
N ALA A 76 16.73 17.09 28.43
CA ALA A 76 17.19 17.93 27.33
C ALA A 76 16.26 17.84 26.11
N ALA A 77 15.81 16.62 25.77
CA ALA A 77 14.84 16.43 24.71
C ALA A 77 13.51 17.12 25.04
N THR A 78 12.94 16.92 26.23
CA THR A 78 11.68 17.56 26.64
C THR A 78 11.75 19.10 26.54
N LEU A 79 12.85 19.71 26.98
CA LEU A 79 13.05 21.16 26.84
C LEU A 79 13.12 21.61 25.38
N LEU A 80 13.76 20.82 24.51
CA LEU A 80 13.79 21.11 23.08
C LEU A 80 12.43 20.94 22.42
N TRP A 81 11.63 19.96 22.85
CA TRP A 81 10.25 19.79 22.39
C TRP A 81 9.38 21.00 22.75
N GLN A 82 9.50 21.52 23.98
CA GLN A 82 8.83 22.75 24.39
C GLN A 82 9.28 23.95 23.53
N LYS A 83 10.59 24.11 23.32
CA LYS A 83 11.11 25.19 22.47
C LYS A 83 10.67 25.06 21.01
N ALA A 84 10.64 23.85 20.46
CA ALA A 84 10.15 23.61 19.11
C ALA A 84 8.68 24.03 18.99
N HIS A 85 7.84 23.72 19.99
CA HIS A 85 6.46 24.20 20.02
C HIS A 85 6.39 25.74 20.07
N GLU A 86 7.18 26.39 20.93
CA GLU A 86 7.23 27.85 21.01
C GLU A 86 7.70 28.50 19.68
N TYR A 87 8.71 27.92 19.02
CA TYR A 87 9.19 28.41 17.73
C TYR A 87 8.15 28.22 16.62
N LYS A 88 7.40 27.11 16.64
CA LYS A 88 6.27 26.90 15.72
C LYS A 88 5.20 27.98 15.90
N VAL A 89 4.77 28.25 17.14
CA VAL A 89 3.75 29.27 17.45
C VAL A 89 4.22 30.68 17.05
N LYS A 90 5.52 30.97 17.16
CA LYS A 90 6.10 32.26 16.77
C LYS A 90 6.48 32.37 15.30
N HIS A 91 6.21 31.34 14.49
CA HIS A 91 6.64 31.24 13.10
C HIS A 91 8.17 31.43 12.90
N GLU A 92 8.97 31.03 13.91
CA GLU A 92 10.44 31.08 13.86
C GLU A 92 10.99 29.80 13.19
N TRP A 93 10.76 29.63 11.89
CA TRP A 93 10.99 28.38 11.16
C TRP A 93 12.44 27.88 11.20
N ASP A 94 13.44 28.75 11.07
CA ASP A 94 14.85 28.35 11.15
C ASP A 94 15.24 27.82 12.53
N ARG A 95 14.69 28.43 13.59
CA ARG A 95 14.92 27.99 14.97
C ARG A 95 14.17 26.71 15.27
N LEU A 96 12.96 26.55 14.73
CA LEU A 96 12.22 25.30 14.75
C LEU A 96 13.07 24.19 14.12
N ARG A 97 13.53 24.36 12.87
CA ARG A 97 14.40 23.40 12.18
C ARG A 97 15.62 23.00 13.00
N ALA A 98 16.32 23.98 13.59
CA ALA A 98 17.46 23.73 14.46
C ALA A 98 17.08 22.92 15.72
N ALA A 99 15.95 23.24 16.36
CA ALA A 99 15.44 22.49 17.49
C ALA A 99 15.10 21.04 17.11
N LEU A 100 14.42 20.82 15.97
CA LEU A 100 14.09 19.48 15.48
C LEU A 100 15.34 18.64 15.20
N ASN A 101 16.35 19.24 14.57
CA ASN A 101 17.63 18.56 14.32
C ASN A 101 18.33 18.15 15.64
N ASN A 102 18.27 19.00 16.67
CA ASN A 102 18.83 18.64 17.98
C ASN A 102 18.03 17.51 18.67
N ILE A 103 16.71 17.49 18.52
CA ILE A 103 15.85 16.41 19.04
C ILE A 103 16.23 15.07 18.39
N SER A 104 16.35 15.02 17.05
CA SER A 104 16.77 13.79 16.36
C SER A 104 18.16 13.33 16.75
N LEU A 105 19.10 14.25 16.99
CA LEU A 105 20.43 13.91 17.48
C LEU A 105 20.41 13.35 18.92
N LEU A 106 19.49 13.78 19.78
CA LEU A 106 19.35 13.24 21.14
C LEU A 106 18.61 11.90 21.18
N GLN A 107 17.67 11.69 20.25
CA GLN A 107 16.80 10.52 20.20
C GLN A 107 16.84 9.80 18.84
N PRO A 108 18.03 9.45 18.28
CA PRO A 108 18.13 8.98 16.90
C PRO A 108 17.51 7.60 16.66
N ARG A 109 17.38 6.78 17.71
CA ARG A 109 16.84 5.41 17.64
C ARG A 109 15.36 5.31 17.99
N TYR A 110 14.70 6.44 18.23
CA TYR A 110 13.26 6.48 18.49
C TYR A 110 12.53 6.83 17.20
N ASP A 111 11.99 5.80 16.55
CA ASP A 111 11.23 5.86 15.28
C ASP A 111 10.19 7.00 15.25
N LYS A 112 9.41 7.15 16.31
CA LYS A 112 8.36 8.17 16.43
C LYS A 112 8.87 9.61 16.34
N VAL A 113 10.12 9.89 16.71
CA VAL A 113 10.70 11.23 16.53
C VAL A 113 10.84 11.56 15.04
N TRP A 114 11.20 10.58 14.22
CA TRP A 114 11.34 10.76 12.79
C TRP A 114 9.99 10.96 12.12
N GLU A 115 9.02 10.11 12.45
CA GLU A 115 7.65 10.18 11.93
C GLU A 115 6.96 11.50 12.28
N HIS A 116 6.92 11.83 13.58
CA HIS A 116 6.19 13.00 14.05
C HIS A 116 6.79 14.29 13.48
N GLN A 117 8.12 14.40 13.41
CA GLN A 117 8.75 15.63 12.96
C GLN A 117 8.68 15.83 11.45
N ALA A 118 8.82 14.75 10.69
CA ALA A 118 8.56 14.80 9.26
C ALA A 118 7.11 15.21 8.96
N HIS A 119 6.15 14.61 9.69
CA HIS A 119 4.75 14.98 9.57
C HIS A 119 4.52 16.45 9.94
N ASN A 120 5.09 16.92 11.05
CA ASN A 120 4.94 18.30 11.48
C ASN A 120 5.51 19.29 10.44
N LEU A 121 6.64 18.98 9.78
CA LEU A 121 7.17 19.81 8.71
C LEU A 121 6.25 19.83 7.49
N ALA A 122 5.89 18.65 6.98
CA ALA A 122 5.20 18.54 5.68
C ALA A 122 3.67 18.70 5.72
N TYR A 123 3.03 18.60 6.88
CA TYR A 123 1.58 18.75 7.01
C TYR A 123 1.23 20.02 7.80
N ASN A 124 1.89 20.25 8.94
CA ASN A 124 1.49 21.36 9.82
C ASN A 124 2.19 22.68 9.50
N VAL A 125 3.48 22.62 9.15
CA VAL A 125 4.28 23.82 8.86
C VAL A 125 4.11 24.21 7.40
N SER A 126 4.03 23.26 6.46
CA SER A 126 3.83 23.55 5.04
C SER A 126 2.59 24.41 4.77
N VAL A 127 1.46 24.12 5.43
CA VAL A 127 0.19 24.85 5.21
C VAL A 127 0.22 26.30 5.70
N GLN A 128 1.26 26.70 6.44
CA GLN A 128 1.43 28.07 6.94
C GLN A 128 2.09 29.00 5.92
N PHE A 129 2.53 28.47 4.77
CA PHE A 129 3.09 29.25 3.67
C PHE A 129 2.04 29.48 2.60
N ASP A 130 2.04 30.63 1.95
CA ASP A 130 1.09 30.93 0.87
C ASP A 130 1.52 30.32 -0.47
N ASP A 131 2.83 30.37 -0.78
CA ASP A 131 3.39 29.85 -2.03
C ASP A 131 3.57 28.33 -1.99
N TYR A 132 2.96 27.61 -2.94
CA TYR A 132 3.08 26.16 -3.10
C TYR A 132 4.54 25.69 -3.19
N ARG A 133 5.45 26.52 -3.73
CA ARG A 133 6.89 26.17 -3.80
C ARG A 133 7.50 26.06 -2.41
N GLN A 134 7.17 27.00 -1.53
CA GLN A 134 7.61 26.97 -0.13
C GLN A 134 6.94 25.82 0.64
N ARG A 135 5.66 25.52 0.33
CA ARG A 135 4.99 24.31 0.87
C ARG A 135 5.75 23.05 0.47
N TYR A 136 6.13 22.93 -0.81
CA TYR A 136 6.91 21.81 -1.33
C TYR A 136 8.30 21.71 -0.68
N GLU A 137 8.99 22.84 -0.43
CA GLU A 137 10.26 22.83 0.32
C GLU A 137 10.11 22.21 1.72
N MET A 138 9.03 22.51 2.45
CA MET A 138 8.76 21.87 3.74
C MET A 138 8.45 20.37 3.61
N VAL A 139 7.74 19.99 2.54
CA VAL A 139 7.47 18.58 2.22
C VAL A 139 8.77 17.83 1.95
N ARG A 140 9.64 18.40 1.10
CA ARG A 140 10.97 17.86 0.80
C ARG A 140 11.80 17.70 2.07
N GLU A 141 11.87 18.74 2.92
CA GLU A 141 12.56 18.65 4.20
C GLU A 141 12.01 17.55 5.10
N GLY A 142 10.68 17.35 5.11
CA GLY A 142 10.04 16.23 5.80
C GLY A 142 10.53 14.87 5.27
N THR A 143 10.57 14.68 3.95
CA THR A 143 11.07 13.43 3.34
C THR A 143 12.55 13.20 3.63
N GLU A 144 13.40 14.23 3.53
CA GLU A 144 14.81 14.14 3.89
C GLU A 144 15.03 13.84 5.38
N TYR A 145 14.12 14.30 6.25
CA TYR A 145 14.11 13.97 7.67
C TYR A 145 13.86 12.47 7.86
N LEU A 146 12.87 11.89 7.17
CA LEU A 146 12.59 10.44 7.22
C LEU A 146 13.75 9.61 6.69
N GLU A 147 14.35 10.01 5.57
CA GLU A 147 15.52 9.33 5.00
C GLU A 147 16.68 9.22 5.99
N ARG A 148 16.98 10.31 6.70
CA ARG A 148 17.97 10.30 7.80
C ARG A 148 17.57 9.31 8.89
N GLY A 149 16.30 9.29 9.26
CA GLY A 149 15.74 8.32 10.20
C GLY A 149 15.97 6.88 9.76
N VAL A 150 15.71 6.56 8.48
CA VAL A 150 15.93 5.21 7.92
C VAL A 150 17.41 4.80 8.00
N ARG A 151 18.34 5.67 7.63
CA ARG A 151 19.79 5.38 7.70
C ARG A 151 20.27 5.10 9.12
N LEU A 152 19.71 5.83 10.08
CA LEU A 152 19.97 5.65 11.51
C LEU A 152 19.18 4.48 12.13
N ASN A 153 18.23 3.85 11.43
CA ASN A 153 17.40 2.78 11.96
C ASN A 153 17.26 1.62 10.96
N ARG A 154 18.34 0.86 10.76
CA ARG A 154 18.42 -0.23 9.77
C ARG A 154 17.51 -1.43 10.03
N LYS A 155 16.90 -1.53 11.21
CA LYS A 155 15.97 -2.61 11.58
C LYS A 155 14.56 -2.09 11.87
N ALA A 156 14.18 -0.97 11.24
CA ALA A 156 12.87 -0.35 11.38
C ALA A 156 12.10 -0.38 10.05
N PRO A 157 11.56 -1.54 9.63
CA PRO A 157 10.83 -1.66 8.37
C PRO A 157 9.63 -0.71 8.32
N ARG A 158 8.95 -0.48 9.46
CA ARG A 158 7.86 0.48 9.57
C ARG A 158 8.28 1.92 9.22
N LEU A 159 9.49 2.34 9.58
CA LEU A 159 9.99 3.67 9.22
C LEU A 159 10.27 3.80 7.72
N ILE A 160 10.73 2.71 7.09
CA ILE A 160 10.89 2.63 5.64
C ILE A 160 9.52 2.72 4.96
N TRP A 161 8.55 1.94 5.44
CA TRP A 161 7.17 1.98 4.97
C TRP A 161 6.59 3.39 5.08
N TYR A 162 6.77 4.05 6.23
CA TYR A 162 6.31 5.42 6.45
C TYR A 162 6.98 6.39 5.48
N THR A 163 8.26 6.21 5.18
CA THR A 163 9.00 7.01 4.18
C THR A 163 8.40 6.86 2.79
N GLY A 164 8.13 5.63 2.34
CA GLY A 164 7.50 5.36 1.05
C GLY A 164 6.08 5.95 0.98
N TRP A 165 5.23 5.61 1.96
CA TRP A 165 3.88 6.16 2.07
C TRP A 165 3.86 7.68 2.02
N PHE A 166 4.81 8.35 2.67
CA PHE A 166 4.91 9.80 2.67
C PHE A 166 5.24 10.38 1.28
N TYR A 167 6.19 9.78 0.55
CA TYR A 167 6.51 10.16 -0.83
C TYR A 167 5.30 10.07 -1.75
N GLY A 168 4.52 9.00 -1.62
CA GLY A 168 3.31 8.81 -2.42
C GLY A 168 2.22 9.77 -1.99
N HIS A 169 1.78 9.65 -0.74
CA HIS A 169 0.60 10.32 -0.23
C HIS A 169 0.77 11.84 -0.14
N LYS A 170 1.83 12.35 0.50
CA LYS A 170 1.94 13.79 0.73
C LYS A 170 2.08 14.56 -0.58
N ILE A 171 2.81 14.03 -1.55
CA ILE A 171 3.03 14.68 -2.85
C ILE A 171 1.82 14.45 -3.75
N GLY A 172 1.29 13.22 -3.81
CA GLY A 172 0.28 12.82 -4.77
C GLY A 172 -1.17 13.13 -4.39
N THR A 173 -1.46 13.42 -3.12
CA THR A 173 -2.85 13.67 -2.67
C THR A 173 -3.09 15.05 -2.06
N SER A 174 -2.08 15.93 -2.02
CA SER A 174 -2.28 17.32 -1.56
C SER A 174 -3.19 18.11 -2.52
N ASP A 175 -3.75 19.23 -2.07
CA ASP A 175 -4.53 20.12 -2.93
C ASP A 175 -3.68 20.62 -4.11
N GLU A 176 -2.40 20.90 -3.87
CA GLU A 176 -1.39 21.29 -4.87
C GLU A 176 -0.65 20.09 -5.49
N LYS A 177 -1.28 18.91 -5.51
CA LYS A 177 -0.66 17.68 -6.05
C LYS A 177 -0.13 17.85 -7.47
N LYS A 178 -0.82 18.60 -8.34
CA LYS A 178 -0.39 18.84 -9.72
C LYS A 178 0.95 19.59 -9.72
N GLU A 179 1.05 20.65 -8.93
CA GLU A 179 2.25 21.46 -8.79
C GLU A 179 3.37 20.68 -8.10
N PHE A 180 3.08 19.96 -7.02
CA PHE A 180 4.06 19.18 -6.27
C PHE A 180 4.64 18.04 -7.10
N ARG A 181 3.84 17.37 -7.93
CA ARG A 181 4.31 16.29 -8.82
C ARG A 181 5.26 16.84 -9.90
N VAL A 182 4.98 18.02 -10.45
CA VAL A 182 5.90 18.71 -11.37
C VAL A 182 7.19 19.10 -10.66
N LEU A 183 7.10 19.75 -9.49
CA LEU A 183 8.28 20.15 -8.71
C LEU A 183 9.12 18.93 -8.30
N PHE A 184 8.49 17.83 -7.90
CA PHE A 184 9.17 16.58 -7.57
C PHE A 184 9.89 16.00 -8.79
N ALA A 185 9.21 15.86 -9.92
CA ALA A 185 9.82 15.33 -11.14
C ALA A 185 11.05 16.15 -11.58
N ASP A 186 11.05 17.46 -11.32
CA ASP A 186 12.16 18.37 -11.65
C ASP A 186 13.24 18.47 -10.56
N ASP A 187 13.04 17.87 -9.38
CA ASP A 187 13.98 17.93 -8.24
C ASP A 187 15.17 16.98 -8.41
N THR A 188 16.06 17.35 -9.34
CA THR A 188 17.28 16.58 -9.63
C THR A 188 18.21 16.41 -8.42
N GLU A 189 18.23 17.38 -7.49
CA GLU A 189 19.03 17.28 -6.27
C GLU A 189 18.48 16.15 -5.38
N GLN A 190 17.17 16.11 -5.18
CA GLN A 190 16.52 15.07 -4.40
C GLN A 190 16.68 13.69 -5.04
N HIS A 191 16.51 13.58 -6.36
CA HIS A 191 16.72 12.32 -7.08
C HIS A 191 18.17 11.82 -6.96
N THR A 192 19.15 12.72 -7.09
CA THR A 192 20.56 12.39 -6.91
C THR A 192 20.83 11.92 -5.48
N ARG A 193 20.24 12.59 -4.48
CA ARG A 193 20.33 12.21 -3.05
C ARG A 193 19.77 10.81 -2.80
N LEU A 194 18.62 10.48 -3.38
CA LEU A 194 17.98 9.17 -3.26
C LEU A 194 18.78 8.08 -3.98
N ALA A 195 19.30 8.35 -5.17
CA ALA A 195 20.17 7.43 -5.90
C ALA A 195 21.46 7.11 -5.12
N ASN A 196 22.08 8.12 -4.50
CA ASN A 196 23.25 7.96 -3.63
C ASN A 196 22.94 7.12 -2.37
N GLN A 197 21.67 7.00 -1.97
CA GLN A 197 21.21 6.13 -0.89
C GLN A 197 20.88 4.69 -1.35
N GLY A 198 21.17 4.39 -2.61
CA GLY A 198 20.96 3.07 -3.22
C GLY A 198 19.52 2.80 -3.62
N LEU A 199 18.68 3.83 -3.79
CA LEU A 199 17.38 3.64 -4.46
C LEU A 199 17.57 3.69 -5.98
N PRO A 200 16.95 2.77 -6.74
CA PRO A 200 17.03 2.74 -8.20
C PRO A 200 16.11 3.80 -8.85
N ILE A 201 16.39 5.08 -8.61
CA ILE A 201 15.54 6.21 -9.03
C ILE A 201 15.63 6.48 -10.54
N PHE A 202 16.71 6.06 -11.19
CA PHE A 202 16.91 6.24 -12.64
C PHE A 202 16.63 4.94 -13.44
N ASP A 203 15.99 3.96 -12.80
CA ASP A 203 15.47 2.78 -13.50
C ASP A 203 14.09 3.12 -14.10
N ALA A 204 13.71 2.43 -15.18
CA ALA A 204 12.38 2.53 -15.79
C ALA A 204 11.21 2.26 -14.80
N ARG A 205 11.48 1.60 -13.67
CA ARG A 205 10.52 1.36 -12.60
C ARG A 205 10.12 2.62 -11.82
N ALA A 206 10.96 3.66 -11.84
CA ALA A 206 10.71 4.93 -11.20
C ALA A 206 10.15 5.99 -12.16
N GLU A 207 10.26 5.77 -13.47
CA GLU A 207 9.96 6.77 -14.49
C GLU A 207 8.46 6.92 -14.77
N GLY A 208 7.99 8.16 -14.70
CA GLY A 208 6.65 8.56 -15.14
C GLY A 208 6.57 8.84 -16.65
N PRO A 209 5.43 9.37 -17.12
CA PRO A 209 5.19 9.63 -18.55
C PRO A 209 6.20 10.58 -19.20
N ASN A 210 6.81 11.47 -18.43
CA ASN A 210 7.82 12.45 -18.87
C ASN A 210 9.27 11.92 -18.80
N ASN A 211 9.47 10.61 -18.55
CA ASN A 211 10.77 9.96 -18.35
C ASN A 211 11.58 10.59 -17.19
N LYS A 212 10.87 11.12 -16.17
CA LYS A 212 11.45 11.59 -14.91
C LYS A 212 10.87 10.77 -13.76
N PRO A 213 11.54 10.73 -12.60
CA PRO A 213 11.02 9.99 -11.46
C PRO A 213 9.64 10.49 -11.00
N ASP A 214 8.71 9.56 -10.78
CA ASP A 214 7.37 9.84 -10.27
C ASP A 214 7.28 9.53 -8.77
N ASN A 215 6.60 10.38 -7.98
CA ASN A 215 6.54 10.25 -6.53
C ASN A 215 5.86 8.95 -6.05
N TRP A 216 4.85 8.46 -6.78
CA TRP A 216 4.16 7.21 -6.44
C TRP A 216 5.03 5.99 -6.76
N LEU A 217 5.80 6.05 -7.83
CA LEU A 217 6.77 5.00 -8.17
C LEU A 217 7.96 5.00 -7.21
N VAL A 218 8.46 6.18 -6.82
CA VAL A 218 9.49 6.31 -5.77
C VAL A 218 8.97 5.83 -4.40
N SER A 219 7.69 6.07 -4.10
CA SER A 219 7.00 5.46 -2.96
C SER A 219 7.05 3.93 -3.03
N ASN A 220 6.69 3.34 -4.17
CA ASN A 220 6.76 1.89 -4.35
C ASN A 220 8.18 1.34 -4.14
N LEU A 221 9.23 2.01 -4.65
CA LEU A 221 10.62 1.60 -4.43
C LEU A 221 11.02 1.58 -2.94
N TRP A 222 10.57 2.56 -2.16
CA TRP A 222 10.76 2.55 -0.71
C TRP A 222 10.02 1.38 -0.04
N LEU A 223 8.79 1.11 -0.48
CA LEU A 223 7.96 0.04 0.07
C LEU A 223 8.53 -1.35 -0.26
N GLU A 224 9.04 -1.55 -1.47
CA GLU A 224 9.79 -2.76 -1.87
C GLU A 224 11.06 -2.94 -1.03
N LYS A 225 11.82 -1.86 -0.77
CA LYS A 225 12.98 -1.89 0.13
C LYS A 225 12.59 -2.31 1.55
N GLY A 226 11.43 -1.84 2.03
CA GLY A 226 10.85 -2.26 3.31
C GLY A 226 10.46 -3.74 3.30
N ALA A 227 9.85 -4.21 2.22
CA ALA A 227 9.46 -5.61 2.06
C ALA A 227 10.66 -6.55 2.04
N ALA A 228 11.71 -6.22 1.26
CA ALA A 228 12.96 -6.96 1.22
C ALA A 228 13.64 -7.07 2.59
N MET A 229 13.53 -6.03 3.43
CA MET A 229 14.03 -6.07 4.80
C MET A 229 13.27 -7.06 5.69
N VAL A 230 11.95 -7.15 5.54
CA VAL A 230 11.14 -8.14 6.27
C VAL A 230 11.42 -9.55 5.76
N ASP A 231 11.58 -9.72 4.45
CA ASP A 231 11.95 -10.99 3.82
C ASP A 231 13.33 -11.49 4.27
N ALA A 232 14.26 -10.56 4.58
CA ALA A 232 15.54 -10.88 5.21
C ALA A 232 15.43 -11.29 6.70
N GLY A 233 14.22 -11.32 7.27
CA GLY A 233 13.94 -11.80 8.63
C GLY A 233 13.76 -10.71 9.68
N VAL A 234 13.72 -9.42 9.30
CA VAL A 234 13.44 -8.34 10.25
C VAL A 234 11.95 -8.36 10.62
N LYS A 235 11.66 -8.48 11.92
CA LYS A 235 10.28 -8.55 12.43
C LYS A 235 9.55 -7.22 12.25
N LEU A 236 8.31 -7.30 11.78
CA LEU A 236 7.36 -6.18 11.81
C LEU A 236 6.94 -5.89 13.26
N ARG A 237 6.79 -4.60 13.57
CA ARG A 237 6.32 -4.09 14.88
C ARG A 237 5.38 -2.90 14.63
N ARG A 238 4.27 -2.82 15.38
CA ARG A 238 3.31 -1.69 15.33
C ARG A 238 2.71 -1.43 13.93
N ILE A 239 2.63 -2.48 13.11
CA ILE A 239 1.93 -2.53 11.84
C ILE A 239 1.66 -4.01 11.51
N THR A 240 0.46 -4.31 11.01
CA THR A 240 0.09 -5.66 10.58
C THR A 240 0.76 -5.99 9.24
N ALA A 241 1.03 -7.27 8.98
CA ALA A 241 1.67 -7.67 7.73
C ALA A 241 0.83 -7.29 6.51
N ILE A 242 -0.49 -7.43 6.58
CA ILE A 242 -1.39 -7.08 5.49
C ILE A 242 -1.28 -5.58 5.12
N ASN A 243 -1.41 -4.68 6.10
CA ASN A 243 -1.31 -3.23 5.86
C ASN A 243 0.10 -2.82 5.43
N PHE A 244 1.13 -3.54 5.88
CA PHE A 244 2.51 -3.24 5.48
C PHE A 244 2.77 -3.57 4.00
N PHE A 245 2.28 -4.72 3.53
CA PHE A 245 2.59 -5.22 2.19
C PHE A 245 1.64 -4.73 1.10
N GLU A 246 0.41 -4.32 1.43
CA GLU A 246 -0.56 -3.83 0.42
C GLU A 246 -0.19 -2.46 -0.16
N THR A 247 0.54 -1.63 0.59
CA THR A 247 0.74 -0.21 0.24
C THR A 247 1.62 -0.05 -1.01
N GLY A 248 2.59 -0.94 -1.21
CA GLY A 248 3.48 -0.93 -2.38
C GLY A 248 2.68 -1.09 -3.68
N PRO A 249 1.99 -2.22 -3.87
CA PRO A 249 1.10 -2.42 -5.00
C PRO A 249 0.07 -1.28 -5.18
N LYS A 250 -0.56 -0.80 -4.10
CA LYS A 250 -1.50 0.34 -4.15
C LYS A 250 -0.84 1.64 -4.63
N ALA A 251 0.45 1.86 -4.38
CA ALA A 251 1.15 3.02 -4.92
C ALA A 251 1.23 2.99 -6.45
N ILE A 252 1.30 1.80 -7.07
CA ILE A 252 1.29 1.65 -8.54
C ILE A 252 -0.11 1.99 -9.11
N PHE A 253 -1.17 1.56 -8.42
CA PHE A 253 -2.53 2.01 -8.74
C PHE A 253 -2.66 3.53 -8.68
N LYS A 254 -2.19 4.14 -7.59
CA LYS A 254 -2.23 5.60 -7.43
C LYS A 254 -1.37 6.35 -8.46
N PHE A 255 -0.29 5.75 -8.93
CA PHE A 255 0.45 6.25 -10.09
C PHE A 255 -0.42 6.26 -11.35
N ALA A 256 -1.07 5.14 -11.68
CA ALA A 256 -1.92 5.02 -12.87
C ALA A 256 -3.09 6.03 -12.83
N GLU A 257 -3.81 6.10 -11.69
CA GLU A 257 -4.88 7.09 -11.48
C GLU A 257 -4.38 8.53 -11.62
N ALA A 258 -3.17 8.84 -11.13
CA ALA A 258 -2.63 10.19 -11.17
C ALA A 258 -2.33 10.65 -12.60
N ILE A 259 -1.68 9.81 -13.40
CA ILE A 259 -1.32 10.18 -14.78
C ILE A 259 -2.55 10.29 -15.69
N GLU A 260 -3.61 9.53 -15.41
CA GLU A 260 -4.90 9.70 -16.08
C GLU A 260 -5.54 11.02 -15.72
N LYS A 261 -5.64 11.36 -14.43
CA LYS A 261 -6.18 12.64 -13.98
C LYS A 261 -5.38 13.85 -14.51
N GLU A 262 -4.13 13.63 -14.89
CA GLU A 262 -3.25 14.62 -15.52
C GLU A 262 -3.38 14.69 -17.05
N GLY A 263 -4.16 13.79 -17.67
CA GLY A 263 -4.46 13.79 -19.10
C GLY A 263 -3.60 12.86 -19.96
N THR A 264 -2.94 11.88 -19.35
CA THR A 264 -2.18 10.86 -20.10
C THR A 264 -3.10 9.69 -20.43
N TYR A 265 -3.39 9.50 -21.72
CA TYR A 265 -4.25 8.41 -22.24
C TYR A 265 -3.60 7.76 -23.45
N ASN A 266 -2.45 7.12 -23.22
CA ASN A 266 -1.69 6.43 -24.25
C ASN A 266 -1.22 5.05 -23.74
N GLU A 267 -0.38 4.37 -24.53
CA GLU A 267 0.21 3.07 -24.15
C GLU A 267 0.85 3.09 -22.75
N LYS A 268 1.44 4.22 -22.32
CA LYS A 268 2.04 4.32 -20.97
C LYS A 268 1.02 4.23 -19.84
N THR A 269 -0.22 4.67 -20.08
CA THR A 269 -1.33 4.55 -19.13
C THR A 269 -1.77 3.10 -19.00
N GLN A 270 -1.94 2.42 -20.13
CA GLN A 270 -2.23 0.99 -20.16
C GLN A 270 -1.13 0.20 -19.43
N ASP A 271 0.14 0.47 -19.74
CA ASP A 271 1.30 -0.14 -19.08
C ASP A 271 1.34 0.13 -17.57
N ALA A 272 0.83 1.28 -17.11
CA ALA A 272 0.74 1.58 -15.68
C ALA A 272 -0.29 0.67 -14.99
N TRP A 273 -1.44 0.44 -15.61
CA TRP A 273 -2.46 -0.47 -15.09
C TRP A 273 -2.07 -1.95 -15.18
N VAL A 274 -1.36 -2.36 -16.23
CA VAL A 274 -0.75 -3.69 -16.33
C VAL A 274 0.21 -3.92 -15.17
N ARG A 275 1.12 -2.98 -14.91
CA ARG A 275 2.02 -3.03 -13.76
C ARG A 275 1.28 -3.07 -12.42
N ALA A 276 0.17 -2.34 -12.30
CA ALA A 276 -0.66 -2.36 -11.09
C ALA A 276 -1.28 -3.76 -10.86
N ALA A 277 -1.81 -4.40 -11.91
CA ALA A 277 -2.33 -5.76 -11.82
C ALA A 277 -1.24 -6.78 -11.47
N ASP A 278 -0.07 -6.69 -12.11
CA ASP A 278 1.05 -7.59 -11.83
C ASP A 278 1.50 -7.49 -10.38
N GLY A 279 1.66 -6.26 -9.88
CA GLY A 279 2.00 -5.99 -8.48
C GLY A 279 0.93 -6.51 -7.52
N TRP A 280 -0.36 -6.33 -7.85
CA TRP A 280 -1.46 -6.86 -7.04
C TRP A 280 -1.49 -8.39 -7.02
N ALA A 281 -1.25 -9.03 -8.17
CA ALA A 281 -1.19 -10.48 -8.29
C ALA A 281 0.02 -11.07 -7.54
N GLU A 282 1.17 -10.39 -7.58
CA GLU A 282 2.34 -10.77 -6.78
C GLU A 282 2.06 -10.69 -5.29
N PHE A 283 1.42 -9.61 -4.84
CA PHE A 283 0.96 -9.48 -3.47
C PHE A 283 -0.04 -10.59 -3.09
N GLY A 284 -0.94 -10.97 -4.00
CA GLY A 284 -1.85 -12.11 -3.84
C GLY A 284 -1.12 -13.44 -3.60
N ARG A 285 0.01 -13.66 -4.28
CA ARG A 285 0.85 -14.86 -4.14
C ARG A 285 1.74 -14.84 -2.89
N ARG A 286 1.94 -13.67 -2.27
CA ARG A 286 2.80 -13.49 -1.10
C ARG A 286 2.27 -14.24 0.11
N SER A 287 3.20 -14.84 0.87
CA SER A 287 2.87 -15.48 2.15
C SER A 287 2.83 -14.44 3.26
N LEU A 288 1.64 -14.24 3.84
CA LEU A 288 1.41 -13.28 4.92
C LEU A 288 1.28 -14.00 6.25
N PRO A 289 2.07 -13.62 7.28
CA PRO A 289 1.83 -14.11 8.64
C PRO A 289 0.52 -13.52 9.17
N THR A 290 -0.27 -14.34 9.86
CA THR A 290 -1.48 -13.89 10.56
C THR A 290 -1.20 -13.71 12.05
N THR A 291 -2.20 -13.25 12.81
CA THR A 291 -2.16 -13.26 14.28
C THR A 291 -2.09 -14.67 14.88
N SER A 292 -2.40 -15.69 14.08
CA SER A 292 -2.21 -17.10 14.42
C SER A 292 -0.90 -17.64 13.83
N ASN A 293 -0.46 -18.82 14.27
CA ASN A 293 0.73 -19.50 13.72
C ASN A 293 0.54 -20.06 12.29
N ILE A 294 -0.36 -19.46 11.50
CA ILE A 294 -0.68 -19.85 10.13
C ILE A 294 -0.36 -18.67 9.21
N THR A 295 0.24 -18.98 8.08
CA THR A 295 0.44 -18.04 6.98
C THR A 295 -0.63 -18.22 5.91
N VAL A 296 -1.07 -17.13 5.30
CA VAL A 296 -2.08 -17.13 4.22
C VAL A 296 -1.51 -16.53 2.94
N ARG A 297 -2.11 -16.87 1.79
CA ARG A 297 -1.89 -16.24 0.49
C ARG A 297 -3.25 -15.79 -0.02
N LEU A 298 -3.41 -14.52 -0.36
CA LEU A 298 -4.72 -13.95 -0.66
C LEU A 298 -5.28 -14.47 -1.99
N GLY A 299 -4.42 -14.63 -2.99
CA GLY A 299 -4.76 -15.19 -4.31
C GLY A 299 -4.91 -16.71 -4.34
N ALA A 300 -4.87 -17.40 -3.19
CA ALA A 300 -5.04 -18.85 -3.11
C ALA A 300 -6.43 -19.27 -2.64
N LEU A 301 -7.41 -18.35 -2.55
CA LEU A 301 -8.74 -18.64 -2.01
C LEU A 301 -9.42 -19.75 -2.82
N GLU A 302 -9.43 -19.60 -4.14
CA GLU A 302 -10.08 -20.51 -5.08
C GLU A 302 -9.43 -21.90 -5.01
N ASP A 303 -8.09 -21.96 -4.97
CA ASP A 303 -7.35 -23.21 -4.75
C ASP A 303 -7.74 -23.89 -3.43
N ARG A 304 -7.91 -23.12 -2.34
CA ARG A 304 -8.30 -23.67 -1.03
C ARG A 304 -9.73 -24.17 -1.03
N LEU A 305 -10.66 -23.46 -1.68
CA LEU A 305 -12.05 -23.87 -1.83
C LEU A 305 -12.16 -25.17 -2.63
N GLU A 306 -11.41 -25.28 -3.74
CA GLU A 306 -11.36 -26.52 -4.51
C GLU A 306 -10.73 -27.67 -3.72
N GLU A 307 -9.63 -27.41 -3.00
CA GLU A 307 -8.99 -28.41 -2.15
C GLU A 307 -9.97 -28.92 -1.08
N HIS A 308 -10.70 -28.02 -0.42
CA HIS A 308 -11.75 -28.36 0.54
C HIS A 308 -12.83 -29.24 -0.10
N GLY A 309 -13.34 -28.84 -1.27
CA GLY A 309 -14.32 -29.62 -2.04
C GLY A 309 -13.82 -31.04 -2.36
N ARG A 310 -12.57 -31.19 -2.82
CA ARG A 310 -11.97 -32.50 -3.10
C ARG A 310 -11.82 -33.37 -1.84
N VAL A 311 -11.47 -32.78 -0.70
CA VAL A 311 -11.40 -33.51 0.59
C VAL A 311 -12.80 -33.93 1.03
N PHE A 312 -13.79 -33.05 0.89
CA PHE A 312 -15.18 -33.35 1.17
C PHE A 312 -15.72 -34.48 0.29
N ASP A 313 -15.42 -34.49 -1.01
CA ASP A 313 -15.81 -35.57 -1.91
C ASP A 313 -15.18 -36.91 -1.53
N ARG A 314 -13.92 -36.92 -1.07
CA ARG A 314 -13.29 -38.13 -0.52
C ARG A 314 -14.02 -38.62 0.74
N PHE A 315 -14.46 -37.70 1.60
CA PHE A 315 -15.26 -38.05 2.78
C PHE A 315 -16.62 -38.64 2.38
N LYS A 316 -17.28 -38.06 1.37
CA LYS A 316 -18.52 -38.63 0.79
C LYS A 316 -18.32 -40.06 0.29
N VAL A 317 -17.25 -40.31 -0.45
CA VAL A 317 -16.90 -41.66 -0.95
C VAL A 317 -16.65 -42.62 0.20
N LEU A 318 -16.00 -42.18 1.29
CA LEU A 318 -15.76 -43.00 2.47
C LEU A 318 -17.07 -43.44 3.16
N CYS A 319 -18.02 -42.50 3.28
CA CYS A 319 -19.36 -42.72 3.84
C CYS A 319 -20.23 -43.65 2.96
N GLY A 320 -20.07 -43.59 1.63
CA GLY A 320 -20.82 -44.44 0.71
C GLY A 320 -22.33 -44.22 0.82
N PRO A 321 -23.17 -45.28 0.92
CA PRO A 321 -24.63 -45.15 0.99
C PRO A 321 -25.13 -44.29 2.16
N LEU A 322 -24.40 -44.30 3.28
CA LEU A 322 -24.76 -43.56 4.49
C LEU A 322 -24.93 -42.06 4.20
N TYR A 323 -24.06 -41.48 3.36
CA TYR A 323 -24.17 -40.06 3.00
C TYR A 323 -25.46 -39.79 2.22
N THR A 324 -25.75 -40.61 1.19
CA THR A 324 -26.92 -40.44 0.33
C THR A 324 -28.24 -40.66 1.08
N GLU A 325 -28.26 -41.57 2.05
CA GLU A 325 -29.42 -41.80 2.92
C GLU A 325 -29.71 -40.57 3.79
N ARG A 326 -28.69 -40.03 4.47
CA ARG A 326 -28.83 -38.80 5.28
C ARG A 326 -29.18 -37.57 4.45
N GLU A 327 -28.60 -37.43 3.27
CA GLU A 327 -28.93 -36.35 2.34
C GLU A 327 -30.40 -36.42 1.90
N LYS A 328 -30.93 -37.62 1.60
CA LYS A 328 -32.36 -37.80 1.27
C LYS A 328 -33.27 -37.47 2.44
N GLU A 329 -32.90 -37.83 3.66
CA GLU A 329 -33.65 -37.45 4.87
C GLU A 329 -33.73 -35.92 5.00
N LEU A 330 -32.59 -35.22 4.83
CA LEU A 330 -32.54 -33.76 4.89
C LEU A 330 -33.31 -33.11 3.74
N VAL A 331 -33.23 -33.63 2.52
CA VAL A 331 -34.06 -33.18 1.39
C VAL A 331 -35.55 -33.32 1.73
N GLY A 332 -35.94 -34.40 2.42
CA GLY A 332 -37.32 -34.60 2.90
C GLY A 332 -37.78 -33.60 3.96
N THR A 333 -36.86 -32.87 4.60
CA THR A 333 -37.19 -31.79 5.54
C THR A 333 -37.37 -30.42 4.87
N LEU A 334 -37.00 -30.29 3.59
CA LEU A 334 -37.25 -29.06 2.85
C LEU A 334 -38.76 -28.84 2.69
N THR A 335 -39.22 -27.63 2.94
CA THR A 335 -40.63 -27.25 2.84
C THR A 335 -40.79 -25.94 2.08
N GLY A 336 -41.97 -25.73 1.47
CA GLY A 336 -42.31 -24.49 0.78
C GLY A 336 -41.37 -24.16 -0.37
N THR A 337 -40.96 -22.88 -0.45
CA THR A 337 -40.16 -22.31 -1.52
C THR A 337 -38.84 -23.06 -1.76
N TYR A 338 -38.16 -23.55 -0.72
CA TYR A 338 -36.91 -24.28 -0.87
C TYR A 338 -37.08 -25.64 -1.57
N LEU A 339 -38.19 -26.34 -1.31
CA LEU A 339 -38.49 -27.61 -1.96
C LEU A 339 -38.82 -27.41 -3.43
N ASP A 340 -39.63 -26.40 -3.73
CA ASP A 340 -40.02 -26.04 -5.11
C ASP A 340 -38.80 -25.67 -5.96
N VAL A 341 -37.89 -24.85 -5.41
CA VAL A 341 -36.64 -24.45 -6.09
C VAL A 341 -35.69 -25.63 -6.30
N TYR A 342 -35.57 -26.51 -5.31
CA TYR A 342 -34.71 -27.70 -5.41
C TYR A 342 -35.21 -28.67 -6.51
N GLN A 343 -36.52 -28.84 -6.65
CA GLN A 343 -37.13 -29.74 -7.63
C GLN A 343 -37.12 -29.19 -9.08
N LYS A 344 -37.05 -27.87 -9.26
CA LYS A 344 -36.94 -27.26 -10.60
C LYS A 344 -35.62 -27.62 -11.28
N ASP A 345 -35.66 -27.80 -12.61
CA ASP A 345 -34.46 -27.99 -13.43
C ASP A 345 -33.54 -26.78 -13.32
N PRO A 346 -32.20 -26.95 -13.23
CA PRO A 346 -31.27 -25.83 -13.13
C PRO A 346 -31.46 -24.74 -14.20
N LYS A 347 -31.89 -25.10 -15.41
CA LYS A 347 -32.10 -24.15 -16.52
C LYS A 347 -33.38 -23.32 -16.38
N ASP A 348 -34.36 -23.83 -15.63
CA ASP A 348 -35.68 -23.20 -15.46
C ASP A 348 -35.76 -22.34 -14.19
N ARG A 349 -34.67 -22.26 -13.41
CA ARG A 349 -34.60 -21.43 -12.20
C ARG A 349 -34.38 -19.97 -12.59
N SER A 350 -35.25 -19.10 -12.08
CA SER A 350 -35.03 -17.65 -12.15
C SER A 350 -33.77 -17.22 -11.38
N LYS A 351 -33.24 -16.02 -11.64
CA LYS A 351 -32.07 -15.49 -10.91
C LYS A 351 -32.28 -15.49 -9.39
N ALA A 352 -33.48 -15.11 -8.91
CA ALA A 352 -33.83 -15.14 -7.49
C ALA A 352 -33.79 -16.56 -6.90
N GLU A 353 -34.23 -17.56 -7.66
CA GLU A 353 -34.20 -18.96 -7.22
C GLU A 353 -32.79 -19.55 -7.26
N GLN A 354 -31.96 -19.14 -8.22
CA GLN A 354 -30.55 -19.49 -8.26
C GLN A 354 -29.81 -18.96 -7.02
N ARG A 355 -30.16 -17.77 -6.52
CA ARG A 355 -29.61 -17.19 -5.28
C ARG A 355 -29.94 -18.00 -4.03
N LEU A 356 -31.05 -18.75 -4.02
CA LEU A 356 -31.40 -19.62 -2.89
C LEU A 356 -30.62 -20.95 -2.90
N MET A 357 -30.01 -21.33 -4.03
CA MET A 357 -29.33 -22.62 -4.16
C MET A 357 -28.14 -22.83 -3.22
N PRO A 358 -27.25 -21.85 -2.97
CA PRO A 358 -26.18 -21.99 -1.99
C PRO A 358 -26.71 -22.34 -0.60
N GLU A 359 -27.79 -21.67 -0.18
CA GLU A 359 -28.44 -21.94 1.11
C GLU A 359 -29.10 -23.32 1.14
N ILE A 360 -29.86 -23.69 0.11
CA ILE A 360 -30.47 -25.04 -0.01
C ILE A 360 -29.38 -26.11 0.06
N LYS A 361 -28.28 -25.94 -0.68
CA LYS A 361 -27.12 -26.86 -0.65
C LYS A 361 -26.48 -26.97 0.73
N ARG A 362 -26.52 -25.90 1.54
CA ARG A 362 -26.06 -25.92 2.93
C ARG A 362 -27.03 -26.70 3.83
N LEU A 363 -28.34 -26.52 3.67
CA LEU A 363 -29.37 -27.19 4.47
C LEU A 363 -29.42 -28.70 4.23
N ILE A 364 -29.24 -29.15 2.98
CA ILE A 364 -29.27 -30.58 2.63
C ILE A 364 -27.93 -31.29 2.87
N ARG A 365 -26.89 -30.57 3.30
CA ARG A 365 -25.57 -31.15 3.56
C ARG A 365 -25.60 -31.86 4.92
N PRO A 366 -25.36 -33.19 4.98
CA PRO A 366 -25.28 -33.91 6.24
C PRO A 366 -24.13 -33.41 7.13
N ASP A 367 -24.36 -33.37 8.44
CA ASP A 367 -23.32 -33.01 9.42
C ASP A 367 -22.22 -34.08 9.43
N VAL A 368 -20.99 -33.65 9.15
CA VAL A 368 -19.81 -34.52 9.06
C VAL A 368 -19.49 -35.23 10.38
N LYS A 369 -19.80 -34.62 11.53
CA LYS A 369 -19.58 -35.23 12.86
C LYS A 369 -20.59 -36.33 13.15
N LEU A 370 -21.85 -36.15 12.75
CA LEU A 370 -22.88 -37.19 12.87
C LEU A 370 -22.55 -38.39 11.98
N LEU A 371 -22.16 -38.13 10.73
CA LEU A 371 -21.70 -39.17 9.80
C LEU A 371 -20.48 -39.92 10.34
N LEU A 372 -19.55 -39.22 11.01
CA LEU A 372 -18.38 -39.85 11.62
C LEU A 372 -18.73 -40.83 12.75
N ALA A 373 -19.72 -40.50 13.58
CA ALA A 373 -20.16 -41.37 14.66
C ALA A 373 -20.75 -42.70 14.14
N GLU A 374 -21.44 -42.64 13.00
CA GLU A 374 -22.13 -43.76 12.35
C GLU A 374 -21.23 -44.56 11.40
N LEU A 375 -20.06 -44.02 11.03
CA LEU A 375 -19.09 -44.73 10.20
C LEU A 375 -18.62 -46.04 10.86
N PRO A 376 -18.41 -47.12 10.08
CA PRO A 376 -17.80 -48.36 10.55
C PRO A 376 -16.42 -48.13 11.19
N ALA A 377 -16.09 -48.92 12.22
CA ALA A 377 -14.90 -48.71 13.04
C ALA A 377 -13.58 -48.72 12.24
N ASP A 378 -13.50 -49.51 11.16
CA ASP A 378 -12.38 -49.60 10.22
C ASP A 378 -12.18 -48.32 9.37
N LYS A 379 -13.24 -47.53 9.18
CA LYS A 379 -13.22 -46.29 8.41
C LYS A 379 -13.13 -45.02 9.26
N ARG A 380 -13.43 -45.09 10.56
CA ARG A 380 -13.46 -43.92 11.46
C ARG A 380 -12.16 -43.14 11.51
N LEU A 381 -11.01 -43.81 11.56
CA LEU A 381 -9.71 -43.12 11.60
C LEU A 381 -9.51 -42.26 10.34
N LYS A 382 -9.80 -42.82 9.16
CA LYS A 382 -9.71 -42.07 7.90
C LYS A 382 -10.73 -40.93 7.83
N GLY A 383 -11.91 -41.13 8.41
CA GLY A 383 -12.94 -40.09 8.54
C GLY A 383 -12.47 -38.92 9.40
N ILE A 384 -11.85 -39.19 10.55
CA ILE A 384 -11.24 -38.18 11.42
C ILE A 384 -10.18 -37.39 10.66
N GLU A 385 -9.24 -38.06 9.99
CA GLU A 385 -8.19 -37.39 9.20
C GLU A 385 -8.75 -36.45 8.14
N LEU A 386 -9.80 -36.87 7.41
CA LEU A 386 -10.44 -36.05 6.39
C LEU A 386 -11.17 -34.85 7.01
N ILE A 387 -11.87 -35.05 8.13
CA ILE A 387 -12.57 -33.97 8.84
C ILE A 387 -11.59 -32.96 9.42
N ASP A 388 -10.51 -33.41 10.04
CA ASP A 388 -9.47 -32.52 10.56
C ASP A 388 -8.85 -31.68 9.43
N ASN A 389 -8.63 -32.28 8.26
CA ASN A 389 -8.12 -31.57 7.09
C ASN A 389 -9.13 -30.54 6.55
N MET A 390 -10.43 -30.87 6.53
CA MET A 390 -11.49 -29.91 6.18
C MET A 390 -11.53 -28.73 7.15
N ILE A 391 -11.46 -28.97 8.46
CA ILE A 391 -11.46 -27.92 9.49
C ILE A 391 -10.25 -27.00 9.32
N GLN A 392 -9.07 -27.54 9.04
CA GLN A 392 -7.87 -26.73 8.79
C GLN A 392 -7.99 -25.88 7.51
N LEU A 393 -8.60 -26.44 6.46
CA LEU A 393 -8.85 -25.69 5.23
C LEU A 393 -9.90 -24.59 5.45
N GLU A 394 -10.98 -24.87 6.19
CA GLU A 394 -12.01 -23.89 6.54
C GLU A 394 -11.44 -22.72 7.35
N ASP A 395 -10.56 -22.99 8.33
CA ASP A 395 -9.89 -21.91 9.08
C ASP A 395 -9.01 -21.06 8.17
N ARG A 396 -8.29 -21.66 7.20
CA ARG A 396 -7.50 -20.91 6.21
C ARG A 396 -8.38 -20.11 5.26
N ILE A 397 -9.46 -20.69 4.74
CA ILE A 397 -10.42 -20.04 3.84
C ILE A 397 -11.00 -18.80 4.53
N ARG A 398 -11.53 -18.95 5.75
CA ARG A 398 -12.10 -17.85 6.53
C ARG A 398 -11.10 -16.72 6.76
N ARG A 399 -9.83 -17.05 7.04
CA ARG A 399 -8.78 -16.05 7.21
C ARG A 399 -8.46 -15.33 5.90
N ILE A 400 -8.35 -16.06 4.80
CA ILE A 400 -8.12 -15.47 3.48
C ILE A 400 -9.28 -14.52 3.12
N GLU A 401 -10.53 -14.95 3.34
CA GLU A 401 -11.72 -14.13 3.09
C GLU A 401 -11.71 -12.85 3.91
N GLY A 402 -11.50 -12.94 5.22
CA GLY A 402 -11.44 -11.77 6.10
C GLY A 402 -10.30 -10.82 5.75
N TYR A 403 -9.14 -11.34 5.33
CA TYR A 403 -8.03 -10.49 4.89
C TYR A 403 -8.34 -9.83 3.55
N ARG A 404 -8.93 -10.56 2.59
CA ARG A 404 -9.36 -10.00 1.29
C ARG A 404 -10.42 -8.92 1.49
N GLU A 405 -11.31 -9.07 2.47
CA GLU A 405 -12.33 -8.06 2.81
C GLU A 405 -11.70 -6.80 3.42
N GLN A 406 -10.80 -6.95 4.40
CA GLN A 406 -10.16 -5.83 5.10
C GLN A 406 -9.51 -4.79 4.16
N ILE A 407 -8.97 -5.23 3.03
CA ILE A 407 -8.21 -4.37 2.10
C ILE A 407 -8.92 -4.14 0.77
N ASN A 408 -10.15 -4.64 0.67
CA ASN A 408 -10.93 -4.71 -0.55
C ASN A 408 -10.24 -5.37 -1.76
N TYR A 409 -9.67 -6.56 -1.55
CA TYR A 409 -8.82 -7.21 -2.54
C TYR A 409 -9.49 -7.44 -3.90
N SER A 410 -10.77 -7.83 -3.89
CA SER A 410 -11.51 -8.14 -5.11
C SER A 410 -11.84 -6.89 -5.93
N TYR A 411 -12.01 -5.73 -5.28
CA TYR A 411 -12.16 -4.45 -5.96
C TYR A 411 -10.89 -4.07 -6.71
N TRP A 412 -9.74 -3.99 -6.03
CA TRP A 412 -8.46 -3.64 -6.66
C TRP A 412 -8.10 -4.58 -7.81
N GLU A 413 -8.40 -5.87 -7.66
CA GLU A 413 -8.22 -6.85 -8.73
C GLU A 413 -9.11 -6.57 -9.94
N SER A 414 -10.38 -6.24 -9.72
CA SER A 414 -11.33 -5.93 -10.81
C SER A 414 -11.04 -4.57 -11.46
N LEU A 415 -10.65 -3.57 -10.66
CA LEU A 415 -10.25 -2.25 -11.12
C LEU A 415 -9.07 -2.36 -12.08
N ALA A 416 -8.03 -3.11 -11.69
CA ALA A 416 -6.86 -3.30 -12.55
C ALA A 416 -7.24 -3.96 -13.87
N MET A 417 -8.15 -4.95 -13.85
CA MET A 417 -8.60 -5.63 -15.07
C MET A 417 -9.37 -4.70 -15.99
N ALA A 418 -10.32 -3.94 -15.43
CA ALA A 418 -11.13 -3.02 -16.21
C ALA A 418 -10.29 -1.89 -16.82
N GLU A 419 -9.42 -1.24 -16.04
CA GLU A 419 -8.67 -0.06 -16.46
C GLU A 419 -7.53 -0.37 -17.47
N GLN A 420 -7.14 -1.63 -17.62
CA GLN A 420 -6.24 -2.06 -18.71
C GLN A 420 -6.94 -2.20 -20.07
N GLU A 421 -8.27 -2.26 -20.09
CA GLU A 421 -9.02 -2.40 -21.33
C GLU A 421 -9.04 -1.09 -22.10
N GLU A 422 -8.87 -1.18 -23.43
CA GLU A 422 -8.87 -0.01 -24.33
C GLU A 422 -10.14 0.82 -24.19
N ARG A 423 -11.31 0.16 -24.04
CA ARG A 423 -12.60 0.85 -23.83
C ARG A 423 -12.64 1.68 -22.55
N THR A 424 -11.96 1.25 -21.48
CA THR A 424 -11.96 1.95 -20.20
C THR A 424 -11.05 3.16 -20.25
N ILE A 425 -9.86 3.01 -20.86
CA ILE A 425 -8.95 4.12 -21.13
C ILE A 425 -9.64 5.18 -22.00
N GLU A 426 -10.39 4.73 -23.02
CA GLU A 426 -11.18 5.60 -23.89
C GLU A 426 -12.30 6.32 -23.11
N ALA A 427 -13.05 5.62 -22.26
CA ALA A 427 -14.08 6.22 -21.41
C ALA A 427 -13.48 7.29 -20.46
N ARG A 428 -12.30 7.03 -19.88
CA ARG A 428 -11.56 7.99 -19.05
C ARG A 428 -11.10 9.21 -19.85
N ARG A 429 -10.58 9.00 -21.07
CA ARG A 429 -10.16 10.06 -22.00
C ARG A 429 -11.34 10.97 -22.36
N LEU A 430 -12.49 10.39 -22.69
CA LEU A 430 -13.71 11.12 -23.05
C LEU A 430 -14.21 11.99 -21.89
N ILE A 431 -14.22 11.47 -20.64
CA ILE A 431 -14.56 12.26 -19.45
C ILE A 431 -13.59 13.44 -19.27
N TYR A 432 -12.29 13.23 -19.48
CA TYR A 432 -11.30 14.30 -19.36
C TYR A 432 -11.49 15.38 -20.43
N GLU A 433 -11.73 14.97 -21.68
CA GLU A 433 -12.03 15.90 -22.77
C GLU A 433 -13.32 16.67 -22.51
N ALA A 434 -14.37 16.00 -22.01
CA ALA A 434 -15.62 16.64 -21.64
C ALA A 434 -15.39 17.75 -20.60
N LYS A 435 -14.64 17.46 -19.52
CA LYS A 435 -14.27 18.45 -18.51
C LYS A 435 -13.50 19.63 -19.10
N LYS A 436 -12.54 19.35 -19.98
CA LYS A 436 -11.78 20.41 -20.67
C LYS A 436 -12.66 21.27 -21.58
N PHE A 437 -13.64 20.69 -22.27
CA PHE A 437 -14.59 21.46 -23.07
C PHE A 437 -15.50 22.32 -22.18
N ALA A 438 -15.99 21.78 -21.06
CA ALA A 438 -16.77 22.53 -20.08
C ALA A 438 -15.98 23.74 -19.53
N ASP A 439 -14.72 23.54 -19.14
CA ASP A 439 -13.83 24.61 -18.66
C ASP A 439 -13.61 25.72 -19.69
N ASN A 440 -13.64 25.37 -20.99
CA ASN A 440 -13.52 26.32 -22.11
C ASN A 440 -14.87 26.89 -22.57
N ALA A 441 -15.96 26.67 -21.81
CA ALA A 441 -17.33 27.07 -22.16
C ALA A 441 -17.85 26.48 -23.50
N GLN A 442 -17.30 25.34 -23.94
CA GLN A 442 -17.72 24.59 -25.12
C GLN A 442 -18.72 23.49 -24.70
N LEU A 443 -19.92 23.92 -24.28
CA LEU A 443 -20.89 23.02 -23.64
C LEU A 443 -21.39 21.92 -24.57
N LYS A 444 -21.57 22.18 -25.87
CA LYS A 444 -22.07 21.18 -26.82
C LYS A 444 -21.10 20.01 -26.94
N GLU A 445 -19.83 20.31 -27.18
CA GLU A 445 -18.76 19.33 -27.28
C GLU A 445 -18.55 18.61 -25.94
N SER A 446 -18.71 19.32 -24.81
CA SER A 446 -18.66 18.69 -23.49
C SER A 446 -19.77 17.65 -23.29
N LEU A 447 -21.02 17.97 -23.65
CA LEU A 447 -22.15 17.06 -23.50
C LEU A 447 -21.99 15.82 -24.39
N GLU A 448 -21.62 16.01 -25.66
CA GLU A 448 -21.36 14.90 -26.59
C GLU A 448 -20.30 13.93 -26.04
N LYS A 449 -19.22 14.46 -25.46
CA LYS A 449 -18.16 13.63 -24.87
C LYS A 449 -18.59 12.91 -23.60
N TYR A 450 -19.41 13.53 -22.76
CA TYR A 450 -19.98 12.85 -21.59
C TYR A 450 -20.91 11.70 -21.98
N GLU A 451 -21.79 11.92 -22.95
CA GLU A 451 -22.71 10.89 -23.46
C GLU A 451 -21.95 9.69 -24.01
N GLU A 452 -20.94 9.91 -24.87
CA GLU A 452 -20.06 8.84 -25.38
C GLU A 452 -19.37 8.07 -24.24
N ALA A 453 -18.90 8.76 -23.20
CA ALA A 453 -18.24 8.13 -22.08
C ALA A 453 -19.20 7.28 -21.23
N PHE A 454 -20.43 7.75 -21.01
CA PHE A 454 -21.39 7.06 -20.14
C PHE A 454 -21.93 5.77 -20.76
N GLU A 455 -22.04 5.69 -22.08
CA GLU A 455 -22.34 4.44 -22.79
C GLU A 455 -21.25 3.38 -22.53
N LEU A 456 -19.98 3.77 -22.66
CA LEU A 456 -18.86 2.86 -22.37
C LEU A 456 -18.84 2.45 -20.89
N TRP A 457 -19.09 3.37 -19.97
CA TRP A 457 -19.16 3.05 -18.55
C TRP A 457 -20.31 2.11 -18.19
N ALA A 458 -21.45 2.21 -18.89
CA ALA A 458 -22.55 1.27 -18.71
C ALA A 458 -22.13 -0.15 -19.09
N GLU A 459 -21.47 -0.33 -20.23
CA GLU A 459 -20.90 -1.63 -20.65
C GLU A 459 -19.85 -2.15 -19.66
N ILE A 460 -18.97 -1.27 -19.18
CA ILE A 460 -17.93 -1.63 -18.20
C ILE A 460 -18.56 -2.08 -16.89
N PHE A 461 -19.61 -1.42 -16.40
CA PHE A 461 -20.30 -1.83 -15.18
C PHE A 461 -21.10 -3.12 -15.32
N ASP A 462 -21.57 -3.44 -16.52
CA ASP A 462 -22.17 -4.75 -16.78
C ASP A 462 -21.13 -5.88 -16.60
N ASP A 463 -19.88 -5.67 -17.03
CA ASP A 463 -18.81 -6.66 -16.89
C ASP A 463 -18.14 -6.63 -15.51
N TYR A 464 -18.05 -5.45 -14.91
CA TYR A 464 -17.38 -5.17 -13.64
C TYR A 464 -18.29 -4.45 -12.63
N PRO A 465 -19.43 -5.05 -12.21
CA PRO A 465 -20.38 -4.41 -11.32
C PRO A 465 -19.77 -3.97 -9.97
N ILE A 466 -18.68 -4.58 -9.50
CA ILE A 466 -18.00 -4.15 -8.25
C ILE A 466 -17.43 -2.73 -8.32
N LEU A 467 -17.28 -2.15 -9.51
CA LEU A 467 -16.80 -0.78 -9.67
C LEU A 467 -17.88 0.27 -9.39
N THR A 468 -19.14 -0.14 -9.23
CA THR A 468 -20.29 0.75 -8.96
C THR A 468 -20.43 1.18 -7.49
N ILE A 469 -19.59 0.66 -6.59
CA ILE A 469 -19.80 0.75 -5.13
C ILE A 469 -18.59 1.27 -4.33
N ASP A 470 -17.48 1.62 -4.98
CA ASP A 470 -16.24 2.08 -4.34
C ASP A 470 -15.69 3.36 -5.03
N ASP A 471 -14.45 3.78 -4.77
CA ASP A 471 -13.83 5.05 -5.23
C ASP A 471 -14.11 5.41 -6.71
N SER A 472 -14.09 4.44 -7.62
CA SER A 472 -14.39 4.64 -9.05
C SER A 472 -15.82 5.15 -9.29
N ALA A 473 -16.77 4.73 -8.46
CA ALA A 473 -18.14 5.20 -8.49
C ALA A 473 -18.25 6.67 -8.09
N ASP A 474 -17.51 7.11 -7.06
CA ASP A 474 -17.56 8.50 -6.61
C ASP A 474 -17.02 9.46 -7.69
N ASP A 475 -15.90 9.11 -8.34
CA ASP A 475 -15.31 9.89 -9.44
C ASP A 475 -16.25 9.97 -10.66
N LEU A 476 -16.94 8.88 -10.98
CA LEU A 476 -17.90 8.85 -12.08
C LEU A 476 -19.18 9.62 -11.73
N TYR A 477 -19.68 9.49 -10.51
CA TYR A 477 -20.86 10.20 -10.03
C TYR A 477 -20.63 11.72 -10.01
N GLU A 478 -19.43 12.18 -9.62
CA GLU A 478 -19.04 13.58 -9.79
C GLU A 478 -19.06 14.00 -11.26
N SER A 479 -18.62 13.14 -12.18
CA SER A 479 -18.67 13.42 -13.62
C SER A 479 -20.11 13.52 -14.15
N VAL A 480 -21.05 12.73 -13.61
CA VAL A 480 -22.50 12.87 -13.89
C VAL A 480 -23.03 14.21 -13.34
N ARG A 481 -22.64 14.61 -12.13
CA ARG A 481 -23.02 15.94 -11.59
C ARG A 481 -22.53 17.08 -12.49
N GLN A 482 -21.30 17.02 -12.97
CA GLN A 482 -20.75 18.01 -13.90
C GLN A 482 -21.51 18.02 -15.24
N TYR A 483 -21.91 16.85 -15.74
CA TYR A 483 -22.77 16.74 -16.91
C TYR A 483 -24.13 17.42 -16.69
N MET A 484 -24.78 17.20 -15.55
CA MET A 484 -26.06 17.84 -15.19
C MET A 484 -25.93 19.37 -15.10
N ILE A 485 -24.81 19.87 -14.55
CA ILE A 485 -24.49 21.30 -14.55
C ILE A 485 -24.33 21.84 -15.97
N ALA A 486 -23.63 21.12 -16.85
CA ALA A 486 -23.46 21.51 -18.25
C ALA A 486 -24.78 21.50 -19.05
N LEU A 487 -25.73 20.64 -18.66
CA LEU A 487 -27.07 20.54 -19.24
C LEU A 487 -28.03 21.62 -18.72
N ASP A 488 -27.67 22.33 -17.63
CA ASP A 488 -28.55 23.24 -16.88
C ASP A 488 -29.87 22.55 -16.44
N SER A 489 -29.76 21.30 -15.99
CA SER A 489 -30.89 20.47 -15.56
C SER A 489 -30.57 19.73 -14.26
N ASN A 490 -31.56 19.65 -13.37
CA ASN A 490 -31.49 18.82 -12.16
C ASN A 490 -32.01 17.39 -12.40
N ASP A 491 -32.60 17.13 -13.56
CA ASP A 491 -33.14 15.82 -13.94
C ASP A 491 -32.28 15.19 -15.03
N LEU A 492 -32.09 13.87 -14.94
CA LEU A 492 -31.41 13.09 -15.97
C LEU A 492 -32.28 12.98 -17.23
N PRO A 493 -31.67 12.94 -18.44
CA PRO A 493 -32.41 12.66 -19.67
C PRO A 493 -33.10 11.29 -19.64
N GLU A 494 -34.22 11.17 -20.36
CA GLU A 494 -34.91 9.89 -20.52
C GLU A 494 -34.00 8.87 -21.22
N GLY A 495 -33.84 7.67 -20.63
CA GLY A 495 -32.98 6.61 -21.17
C GLY A 495 -31.49 6.80 -20.89
N PHE A 496 -31.13 7.56 -19.85
CA PHE A 496 -29.73 7.76 -19.46
C PHE A 496 -29.02 6.41 -19.16
N PRO A 497 -27.87 6.10 -19.79
CA PRO A 497 -27.23 4.78 -19.68
C PRO A 497 -26.88 4.35 -18.25
N LEU A 498 -26.59 5.32 -17.38
CA LEU A 498 -26.18 5.10 -15.99
C LEU A 498 -27.30 5.45 -14.99
N GLU A 499 -28.58 5.44 -15.40
CA GLU A 499 -29.72 5.81 -14.54
C GLU A 499 -29.75 4.98 -13.25
N THR A 500 -29.70 3.65 -13.37
CA THR A 500 -29.67 2.73 -12.21
C THR A 500 -28.47 2.97 -11.29
N PHE A 501 -27.32 3.35 -11.86
CA PHE A 501 -26.13 3.68 -11.08
C PHE A 501 -26.31 4.98 -10.28
N VAL A 502 -26.89 6.01 -10.89
CA VAL A 502 -27.18 7.28 -10.22
C VAL A 502 -28.20 7.11 -9.11
N GLU A 503 -29.27 6.34 -9.35
CA GLU A 503 -30.26 5.99 -8.32
C GLU A 503 -29.60 5.30 -7.12
N LEU A 504 -28.72 4.33 -7.38
CA LEU A 504 -27.96 3.62 -6.35
C LEU A 504 -27.05 4.55 -5.54
N MET A 505 -26.45 5.55 -6.18
CA MET A 505 -25.57 6.52 -5.52
C MET A 505 -26.33 7.60 -4.75
N ALA A 506 -27.56 7.93 -5.18
CA ALA A 506 -28.43 8.91 -4.54
C ALA A 506 -29.11 8.38 -3.26
N GLU A 507 -29.33 7.06 -3.16
CA GLU A 507 -29.86 6.44 -1.94
C GLU A 507 -28.78 6.33 -0.85
N GLU A 508 -28.76 7.27 0.10
CA GLU A 508 -27.99 7.16 1.35
C GLU A 508 -28.59 6.05 2.25
N SER A 509 -28.24 4.76 2.04
CA SER A 509 -28.62 3.75 3.02
C SER A 509 -27.75 2.50 3.09
N TYR A 510 -27.83 1.86 4.26
CA TYR A 510 -27.28 0.55 4.64
C TYR A 510 -27.56 -0.60 3.64
N ALA A 511 -28.45 -0.42 2.66
CA ALA A 511 -28.66 -1.33 1.54
C ALA A 511 -27.40 -1.58 0.68
N ARG A 512 -26.43 -0.64 0.71
CA ARG A 512 -25.16 -0.77 -0.02
C ARG A 512 -24.32 -1.96 0.45
N VAL A 513 -24.41 -2.39 1.72
CA VAL A 513 -23.58 -3.49 2.26
C VAL A 513 -24.03 -4.86 1.76
N GLU A 514 -25.33 -5.17 1.81
CA GLU A 514 -25.86 -6.44 1.28
C GLU A 514 -25.70 -6.50 -0.25
N MET A 515 -25.97 -5.38 -0.94
CA MET A 515 -25.70 -5.25 -2.37
C MET A 515 -24.21 -5.41 -2.70
N TYR A 516 -23.31 -4.90 -1.86
CA TYR A 516 -21.87 -5.04 -2.02
C TYR A 516 -21.43 -6.50 -1.94
N GLU A 517 -21.94 -7.26 -0.97
CA GLU A 517 -21.68 -8.70 -0.87
C GLU A 517 -22.22 -9.45 -2.09
N GLU A 518 -23.44 -9.16 -2.54
CA GLU A 518 -24.03 -9.76 -3.75
C GLU A 518 -23.22 -9.45 -5.01
N VAL A 519 -22.85 -8.19 -5.20
CA VAL A 519 -22.04 -7.73 -6.33
C VAL A 519 -20.65 -8.36 -6.29
N ARG A 520 -20.03 -8.47 -5.11
CA ARG A 520 -18.72 -9.12 -4.97
C ARG A 520 -18.76 -10.60 -5.33
N GLU A 521 -19.79 -11.34 -4.94
CA GLU A 521 -19.89 -12.77 -5.31
C GLU A 521 -20.14 -12.94 -6.81
N THR A 522 -21.03 -12.14 -7.41
CA THR A 522 -21.25 -12.17 -8.87
C THR A 522 -20.02 -11.74 -9.66
N GLN A 523 -19.25 -10.78 -9.13
CA GLN A 523 -18.00 -10.32 -9.72
C GLN A 523 -16.95 -11.41 -9.76
N LYS A 524 -16.85 -12.28 -8.75
CA LYS A 524 -15.88 -13.38 -8.77
C LYS A 524 -16.09 -14.29 -9.98
N GLU A 525 -17.35 -14.63 -10.29
CA GLU A 525 -17.68 -15.48 -11.44
C GLU A 525 -17.38 -14.77 -12.77
N LYS A 526 -17.78 -13.51 -12.90
CA LYS A 526 -17.53 -12.69 -14.10
C LYS A 526 -16.04 -12.44 -14.31
N ALA A 527 -15.30 -12.05 -13.29
CA ALA A 527 -13.86 -11.81 -13.37
C ALA A 527 -13.08 -13.09 -13.71
N ALA A 528 -13.56 -14.27 -13.29
CA ALA A 528 -12.95 -15.54 -13.68
C ALA A 528 -13.25 -15.91 -15.15
N GLN A 529 -14.45 -15.61 -15.65
CA GLN A 529 -14.80 -15.78 -17.07
C GLN A 529 -14.00 -14.81 -17.93
N ARG A 530 -13.98 -13.53 -17.55
CA ARG A 530 -13.28 -12.47 -18.28
C ARG A 530 -11.78 -12.69 -18.32
N ARG A 531 -11.16 -13.15 -17.23
CA ARG A 531 -9.74 -13.58 -17.25
C ARG A 531 -9.45 -14.61 -18.33
N ARG A 532 -10.32 -15.62 -18.49
CA ARG A 532 -10.13 -16.66 -19.51
C ARG A 532 -10.30 -16.11 -20.92
N GLU A 533 -11.22 -15.15 -21.11
CA GLU A 533 -11.39 -14.45 -22.38
C GLU A 533 -10.15 -13.61 -22.72
N LEU A 534 -9.67 -12.81 -21.76
CA LEU A 534 -8.45 -12.00 -21.91
C LEU A 534 -7.23 -12.89 -22.21
N GLU A 535 -7.05 -14.02 -21.52
CA GLU A 535 -6.00 -15.01 -21.81
C GLU A 535 -6.16 -15.64 -23.21
N GLU A 536 -7.39 -15.76 -23.73
CA GLU A 536 -7.63 -16.24 -25.09
C GLU A 536 -7.35 -15.15 -26.13
N GLU A 537 -7.73 -13.91 -25.85
CA GLU A 537 -7.42 -12.74 -26.68
C GLU A 537 -5.91 -12.48 -26.75
N GLU A 538 -5.20 -12.57 -25.63
CA GLU A 538 -3.74 -12.46 -25.56
C GLU A 538 -3.08 -13.58 -26.37
N ARG A 539 -3.50 -14.84 -26.19
CA ARG A 539 -3.02 -15.95 -27.03
C ARG A 539 -3.29 -15.74 -28.52
N LYS A 540 -4.40 -15.11 -28.89
CA LYS A 540 -4.71 -14.76 -30.28
C LYS A 540 -3.81 -13.63 -30.79
N ARG A 541 -3.53 -12.61 -29.98
CA ARG A 541 -2.58 -11.53 -30.29
C ARG A 541 -1.16 -12.07 -30.46
N ASP A 542 -0.66 -12.86 -29.51
CA ASP A 542 0.66 -13.51 -29.60
C ASP A 542 0.80 -14.37 -30.86
N ALA A 543 -0.26 -15.09 -31.23
CA ALA A 543 -0.27 -15.88 -32.46
C ALA A 543 -0.22 -15.01 -33.71
N ALA A 544 -0.95 -13.89 -33.71
CA ALA A 544 -0.94 -12.92 -34.81
C ALA A 544 0.40 -12.19 -34.94
N ASP A 545 1.00 -11.77 -33.83
CA ASP A 545 2.33 -11.12 -33.80
C ASP A 545 3.43 -12.10 -34.23
N ALA A 546 3.34 -13.37 -33.84
CA ALA A 546 4.26 -14.41 -34.32
C ALA A 546 4.10 -14.71 -35.82
N GLU A 547 2.89 -14.60 -36.36
CA GLU A 547 2.61 -14.74 -37.80
C GLU A 547 3.13 -13.52 -38.57
N GLN A 548 2.91 -12.31 -38.05
CA GLN A 548 3.42 -11.07 -38.60
C GLN A 548 4.95 -11.01 -38.59
N ALA A 549 5.59 -11.42 -37.49
CA ALA A 549 7.06 -11.52 -37.39
C ALA A 549 7.64 -12.55 -38.38
N LYS A 550 6.92 -13.65 -38.65
CA LYS A 550 7.30 -14.59 -39.71
C LYS A 550 7.16 -13.97 -41.10
N ALA A 551 6.07 -13.27 -41.37
CA ALA A 551 5.86 -12.57 -42.64
C ALA A 551 6.91 -11.47 -42.88
N ASP A 552 7.30 -10.73 -41.84
CA ASP A 552 8.32 -9.70 -41.91
C ASP A 552 9.73 -10.31 -42.07
N ALA A 553 10.00 -11.45 -41.44
CA ALA A 553 11.22 -12.22 -41.67
C ALA A 553 11.29 -12.81 -43.09
N GLU A 554 10.18 -13.30 -43.64
CA GLU A 554 10.07 -13.79 -45.02
C GLU A 554 10.26 -12.65 -46.02
N LYS A 555 9.63 -11.49 -45.82
CA LYS A 555 9.86 -10.29 -46.64
C LYS A 555 11.31 -9.80 -46.56
N ALA A 556 11.92 -9.82 -45.38
CA ALA A 556 13.34 -9.47 -45.22
C ALA A 556 14.27 -10.48 -45.92
N ALA A 557 13.89 -11.76 -45.95
CA ALA A 557 14.62 -12.79 -46.70
C ALA A 557 14.43 -12.64 -48.22
N GLU A 558 13.23 -12.28 -48.69
CA GLU A 558 12.95 -12.00 -50.10
C GLU A 558 13.66 -10.72 -50.59
N MET A 559 13.72 -9.67 -49.77
CA MET A 559 14.50 -8.46 -50.08
C MET A 559 16.00 -8.75 -50.17
N LYS A 560 16.54 -9.59 -49.28
CA LYS A 560 17.94 -10.06 -49.37
C LYS A 560 18.19 -10.96 -50.58
N ALA A 561 17.21 -11.77 -51.00
CA ALA A 561 17.31 -12.57 -52.21
C ALA A 561 17.21 -11.73 -53.50
N ALA A 562 16.46 -10.62 -53.46
CA ALA A 562 16.35 -9.66 -54.56
C ALA A 562 17.61 -8.80 -54.75
N GLU A 563 18.29 -8.42 -53.65
CA GLU A 563 19.58 -7.72 -53.71
C GLU A 563 20.74 -8.63 -54.18
N GLY A 564 20.62 -9.95 -54.04
CA GLY A 564 21.61 -10.93 -54.52
C GLY A 564 21.63 -11.14 -56.04
N ASN A 565 20.77 -10.47 -56.82
CA ASN A 565 20.65 -10.67 -58.28
C ASN A 565 21.02 -9.43 -59.12
N GLN A 566 21.70 -8.44 -58.51
CA GLN A 566 22.36 -7.34 -59.22
C GLN A 566 23.84 -7.24 -58.85
N ASP A 567 24.61 -8.32 -59.04
CA ASP A 567 26.05 -8.16 -59.26
C ASP A 567 26.63 -9.27 -60.15
N THR A 568 26.34 -9.16 -61.45
CA THR A 568 27.14 -9.82 -62.48
C THR A 568 27.42 -8.84 -63.62
N SER A 569 28.15 -7.77 -63.33
CA SER A 569 29.30 -7.37 -64.15
C SER A 569 29.83 -6.01 -63.66
N ARG A 570 30.93 -6.04 -62.91
CA ARG A 570 32.12 -5.19 -63.11
C ARG A 570 33.16 -5.45 -62.03
N ASP A 571 33.70 -6.66 -62.03
CA ASP A 571 35.08 -6.86 -61.60
C ASP A 571 35.99 -6.53 -62.77
N ALA A 572 36.64 -5.36 -62.69
CA ALA A 572 38.02 -5.13 -63.14
C ALA A 572 38.37 -3.65 -63.00
N ALA A 573 38.88 -3.25 -61.84
CA ALA A 573 40.13 -2.49 -61.74
C ALA A 573 40.40 -1.99 -60.32
N ALA A 574 41.62 -2.32 -59.86
CA ALA A 574 42.44 -1.55 -58.92
C ALA A 574 42.14 -1.68 -57.41
N GLU A 575 42.70 -2.72 -56.82
CA GLU A 575 43.61 -2.51 -55.69
C GLU A 575 44.75 -1.56 -56.12
N LYS A 576 44.92 -0.43 -55.41
CA LYS A 576 46.23 0.05 -54.92
C LYS A 576 46.14 1.41 -54.21
N ALA A 577 46.98 1.50 -53.17
CA ALA A 577 47.41 2.66 -52.37
C ALA A 577 46.44 3.07 -51.25
N GLU A 578 46.75 2.86 -49.95
CA GLU A 578 47.77 3.57 -49.14
C GLU A 578 47.70 5.09 -49.36
N ALA A 579 47.84 5.99 -48.40
CA ALA A 579 47.92 6.05 -46.94
C ALA A 579 48.12 7.56 -46.67
N GLU A 580 47.86 8.02 -45.44
CA GLU A 580 48.25 9.36 -44.92
C GLU A 580 47.44 10.53 -45.53
N ASP A 581 46.96 11.52 -44.77
CA ASP A 581 47.68 12.35 -43.82
C ASP A 581 46.69 13.17 -42.95
N LYS A 582 47.09 13.49 -41.72
CA LYS A 582 46.52 14.52 -40.81
C LYS A 582 47.66 15.53 -40.57
N PRO A 583 47.48 16.70 -39.92
CA PRO A 583 46.39 17.67 -39.84
C PRO A 583 46.96 19.11 -39.99
N ALA A 584 46.12 20.15 -39.83
CA ALA A 584 46.44 21.53 -39.34
C ALA A 584 45.35 22.50 -39.85
N ASP A 585 45.00 23.63 -39.24
CA ASP A 585 45.11 24.25 -37.91
C ASP A 585 44.40 25.63 -38.06
N ALA A 586 44.13 26.31 -36.94
CA ALA A 586 43.92 27.76 -36.80
C ALA A 586 42.59 28.37 -37.30
N GLN A 587 42.04 29.42 -36.69
CA GLN A 587 42.03 30.00 -35.35
C GLN A 587 41.03 31.18 -35.42
N ALA A 588 40.34 31.44 -34.30
CA ALA A 588 39.91 32.74 -33.76
C ALA A 588 39.18 33.81 -34.61
N THR A 589 38.05 34.29 -34.07
CA THR A 589 37.73 35.69 -33.63
C THR A 589 36.28 35.67 -33.13
N GLU A 590 35.99 35.73 -31.82
CA GLU A 590 35.69 36.95 -31.05
C GLU A 590 35.00 38.08 -31.83
N ASP A 591 33.74 38.38 -31.49
CA ASP A 591 33.41 39.71 -30.98
C ASP A 591 32.14 39.71 -30.12
N LYS A 592 32.13 40.60 -29.12
CA LYS A 592 31.18 40.73 -28.04
C LYS A 592 30.15 41.85 -28.28
N ASP A 593 29.12 41.81 -27.43
CA ASP A 593 28.64 42.90 -26.57
C ASP A 593 27.22 43.45 -26.77
N ASN A 594 26.52 43.39 -25.61
CA ASN A 594 25.58 44.34 -25.00
C ASN A 594 24.13 44.47 -25.52
N ALA A 595 23.12 44.72 -24.69
CA ALA A 595 22.90 44.70 -23.23
C ALA A 595 21.45 45.18 -22.96
N ALA A 596 20.87 44.75 -21.82
CA ALA A 596 19.93 45.49 -20.94
C ALA A 596 18.53 45.89 -21.49
N GLU A 597 17.43 46.03 -20.74
CA GLU A 597 17.10 46.03 -19.30
C GLU A 597 15.54 46.01 -19.15
N LYS A 598 15.03 45.49 -18.00
CA LYS A 598 13.88 45.94 -17.12
C LYS A 598 12.56 46.47 -17.75
N ALA A 599 11.39 46.50 -17.11
CA ALA A 599 10.70 45.98 -15.91
C ALA A 599 9.24 46.51 -16.06
N ASP A 600 8.24 45.92 -15.42
CA ASP A 600 7.20 46.65 -14.66
C ASP A 600 6.07 45.75 -14.11
N GLU A 601 5.51 46.24 -13.01
CA GLU A 601 4.61 45.67 -12.01
C GLU A 601 3.10 45.71 -12.40
N GLU A 602 2.34 44.72 -11.89
CA GLU A 602 1.00 44.71 -11.22
C GLU A 602 -0.17 45.67 -11.64
N PRO A 603 -1.47 45.29 -11.43
CA PRO A 603 -2.06 45.07 -10.09
C PRO A 603 -3.17 44.00 -9.92
N VAL A 604 -3.62 43.92 -8.65
CA VAL A 604 -4.42 42.96 -7.86
C VAL A 604 -5.96 43.13 -7.93
N ALA A 605 -6.70 42.05 -7.55
CA ALA A 605 -7.99 41.94 -6.79
C ALA A 605 -9.01 41.00 -7.49
N GLU A 606 -9.85 40.15 -6.88
CA GLU A 606 -10.41 39.82 -5.54
C GLU A 606 -10.94 38.36 -5.70
N GLY A 607 -10.76 37.37 -4.81
CA GLY A 607 -11.40 37.20 -3.50
C GLY A 607 -12.52 36.14 -3.54
N ASP A 608 -12.29 34.91 -3.05
CA ASP A 608 -13.37 34.11 -2.43
C ASP A 608 -12.88 32.98 -1.50
N LYS A 609 -13.78 32.60 -0.61
CA LYS A 609 -13.58 32.09 0.76
C LYS A 609 -13.01 30.68 0.90
N ILE A 610 -12.09 30.54 1.86
CA ILE A 610 -11.61 29.30 2.46
C ILE A 610 -12.73 28.71 3.34
N SER A 611 -13.09 27.44 3.13
CA SER A 611 -14.02 26.71 4.01
C SER A 611 -13.25 25.87 5.03
N GLU A 612 -13.34 26.21 6.31
CA GLU A 612 -12.73 25.53 7.48
C GLU A 612 -13.41 24.18 7.84
N GLY A 613 -13.85 23.40 6.85
CA GLY A 613 -14.70 22.22 7.08
C GLY A 613 -14.00 20.85 7.15
N GLN A 614 -12.78 20.73 6.62
CA GLN A 614 -12.14 19.41 6.41
C GLN A 614 -10.97 19.11 7.37
N ALA A 615 -10.30 20.12 7.93
CA ALA A 615 -9.18 19.92 8.85
C ALA A 615 -9.58 19.23 10.18
N VAL A 616 -10.84 19.38 10.63
CA VAL A 616 -11.33 18.85 11.91
C VAL A 616 -11.67 17.33 11.83
N LYS A 617 -11.91 16.79 10.62
CA LYS A 617 -12.14 15.34 10.45
C LYS A 617 -10.85 14.53 10.39
N GLU A 618 -9.73 15.14 9.98
CA GLU A 618 -8.43 14.47 9.86
C GLU A 618 -7.67 14.37 11.19
N GLU A 619 -7.82 15.35 12.09
CA GLU A 619 -7.31 15.25 13.47
C GLU A 619 -7.93 14.05 14.22
N ALA A 620 -9.24 13.79 14.02
CA ALA A 620 -9.96 12.71 14.69
C ALA A 620 -9.61 11.31 14.15
N ALA A 621 -9.21 11.18 12.87
CA ALA A 621 -8.80 9.90 12.28
C ALA A 621 -7.38 9.51 12.69
N ALA A 622 -6.46 10.50 12.76
CA ALA A 622 -5.09 10.28 13.21
C ALA A 622 -4.99 10.08 14.73
N GLU A 623 -5.79 10.78 15.55
CA GLU A 623 -5.86 10.53 16.99
C GLU A 623 -6.50 9.18 17.33
N LYS A 624 -7.53 8.73 16.60
CA LYS A 624 -8.14 7.40 16.83
C LYS A 624 -7.19 6.25 16.49
N GLN A 625 -6.33 6.41 15.49
CA GLN A 625 -5.29 5.41 15.19
C GLN A 625 -4.10 5.51 16.15
N GLY A 626 -3.80 6.69 16.70
CA GLY A 626 -2.73 6.87 17.69
C GLY A 626 -3.10 6.44 19.12
N ALA A 627 -4.37 6.58 19.53
CA ALA A 627 -4.82 6.33 20.90
C ALA A 627 -5.14 4.85 21.18
N ASN A 628 -5.50 4.05 20.17
CA ASN A 628 -5.87 2.64 20.36
C ASN A 628 -4.67 1.67 20.54
N GLU A 629 -3.43 2.14 20.42
CA GLU A 629 -2.21 1.33 20.61
C GLU A 629 -1.39 1.73 21.85
N ALA A 630 -1.84 2.72 22.64
CA ALA A 630 -1.22 3.14 23.89
C ALA A 630 -1.97 2.55 25.10
N GLY A 631 -2.03 1.22 25.20
CA GLY A 631 -2.80 0.58 26.26
C GLY A 631 -2.68 -0.93 26.36
N SER A 632 -1.48 -1.49 26.24
CA SER A 632 -1.17 -2.80 26.85
C SER A 632 0.35 -3.00 26.89
N ASP A 633 0.95 -2.65 28.02
CA ASP A 633 2.29 -3.13 28.35
C ASP A 633 2.24 -3.82 29.72
N GLU A 634 2.49 -5.12 29.63
CA GLU A 634 3.01 -6.09 30.59
C GLU A 634 3.14 -5.64 32.06
N THR A 635 2.27 -6.19 32.92
CA THR A 635 2.53 -6.30 34.36
C THR A 635 3.43 -7.52 34.62
N PRO A 636 4.55 -7.41 35.35
CA PRO A 636 5.40 -8.56 35.65
C PRO A 636 4.77 -9.46 36.73
N GLU A 637 4.71 -10.76 36.45
CA GLU A 637 4.40 -11.83 37.42
C GLU A 637 5.47 -11.93 38.52
N GLN A 638 5.01 -12.06 39.78
CA GLN A 638 5.37 -13.08 40.80
C GLN A 638 5.05 -12.59 42.23
N PRO A 639 4.91 -13.48 43.25
CA PRO A 639 4.16 -14.73 43.35
C PRO A 639 3.20 -14.75 44.58
N THR A 640 2.46 -15.86 44.71
CA THR A 640 1.41 -16.26 45.68
C THR A 640 1.55 -15.90 47.18
N SER A 641 0.42 -15.56 47.83
CA SER A 641 -0.02 -16.18 49.11
C SER A 641 -1.50 -15.87 49.46
N ASP A 642 -2.28 -16.93 49.68
CA ASP A 642 -3.42 -17.15 50.59
C ASP A 642 -4.31 -16.00 51.11
N GLY A 643 -5.64 -16.21 51.04
CA GLY A 643 -6.58 -15.71 52.05
C GLY A 643 -7.96 -15.24 51.57
N ASN A 644 -8.91 -16.17 51.39
CA ASN A 644 -10.37 -15.92 51.46
C ASN A 644 -10.72 -15.38 52.88
N PRO A 645 -11.81 -14.60 53.14
CA PRO A 645 -13.20 -15.04 52.94
C PRO A 645 -14.28 -13.98 52.59
N ALA A 646 -15.29 -14.46 51.84
CA ALA A 646 -16.75 -14.40 52.10
C ALA A 646 -17.58 -13.09 52.11
N GLY A 647 -18.81 -13.23 51.59
CA GLY A 647 -20.04 -12.46 51.92
C GLY A 647 -20.63 -11.71 50.72
N GLU A 648 -21.68 -12.25 50.07
CA GLU A 648 -23.11 -11.84 50.22
C GLU A 648 -23.39 -10.39 49.71
N ALA A 649 -24.44 -10.05 48.97
CA ALA A 649 -25.64 -10.71 48.45
C ALA A 649 -26.25 -9.80 47.35
N ALA A 650 -27.16 -10.36 46.56
CA ALA A 650 -27.93 -9.71 45.50
C ALA A 650 -29.03 -8.75 46.00
N ALA A 651 -29.42 -7.75 45.20
CA ALA A 651 -30.82 -7.36 44.94
C ALA A 651 -30.97 -6.17 43.95
N GLU A 652 -31.54 -6.49 42.80
CA GLU A 652 -32.56 -5.82 41.96
C GLU A 652 -33.06 -4.36 42.17
N ASN A 653 -33.30 -3.75 40.99
CA ASN A 653 -34.48 -3.00 40.53
C ASN A 653 -34.71 -1.51 40.88
N GLN A 654 -34.40 -0.70 39.86
CA GLN A 654 -35.21 0.32 39.17
C GLN A 654 -35.51 1.71 39.81
N PRO A 655 -35.63 2.77 38.96
CA PRO A 655 -35.60 4.20 39.31
C PRO A 655 -37.02 4.81 39.42
N PRO A 656 -37.21 6.06 39.91
CA PRO A 656 -37.23 7.30 39.08
C PRO A 656 -36.89 8.58 39.92
N PRO A 657 -37.23 9.86 39.58
CA PRO A 657 -37.76 10.50 38.35
C PRO A 657 -36.94 11.74 37.87
N PRO A 658 -37.33 12.44 36.77
CA PRO A 658 -36.60 13.58 36.20
C PRO A 658 -37.11 14.94 36.72
N ALA A 659 -36.24 15.97 36.74
CA ALA A 659 -36.65 17.37 36.73
C ALA A 659 -35.50 18.34 36.34
N GLU A 660 -35.81 19.13 35.31
CA GLU A 660 -35.51 20.56 35.13
C GLU A 660 -34.08 21.05 34.76
N SER A 661 -34.04 21.51 33.50
CA SER A 661 -33.42 22.74 32.98
C SER A 661 -32.63 23.64 33.95
N ASN A 662 -31.38 23.89 33.58
CA ASN A 662 -30.86 25.21 33.23
C ASN A 662 -29.64 25.07 32.30
#